data_AF-A0A7J6GPG3-F1
#
_entry.id   AF-A0A7J6GPG3-F1
#
_cell.length_a   1.000
_cell.length_b   1.000
_cell.length_c   1.000
_cell.angle_alpha   90.00
_cell.angle_beta   90.00
_cell.angle_gamma   90.00
#
_symmetry.space_group_name_H-M   'P 1'
#
loop_
_entity.id
_entity.type
_entity.pdbx_description
1 polymer ?
#
loop_
_entity_poly.entity_id
_entity_poly.type
_entity_poly.pdbx_seq_one_letter_code
_entity_poly.pdbx_strand_id
1 'polypeptide(L)'
;MAALVQSTNVPGLVAGLKQGQSKRSGKSKRAVKMMSCTQAPGLSMRGFSGLRSLNALDTVTRPGQDFHSKVAITLSSKQRKATRCVPKAMFERFTEKAIKVIMLAQEEARRLGHNFVGTEQILLGLIGEGTGIAAKVLKSMGINLKDARVEVEKIIGRGSGFVAVEIPFTPRAKRVLELSLEEARQLGHNYIGSEHLLLGLLREGEGVAARVLENLGADPSNIRTQASNGFSFPCGGQVIRMVGESTEAVGAGVGGGSSGTKMPTLEEYGTNLTKLAEEGKLDPVVGRQPQIERVVQILGRRTKNNPCLIGEPGVGKTAIAEGLAQRIASGDVPETIEGKKVITLDMGLLVAGTKYRGEFEERLKKLMEEIKQSDEIILFIDEVHTLIGAGAAEGAIDAANILKPALARGELQCIGATTLDEYRKHIEKDPALERRFQPVKVPEPTVDETILILKGLRERYEIHHKLRYTDEALVSAARLSYQYISDRFLPDKAIDLIDEAGSRVRLRHAQLPEEARELEKELRQITKEKNEAVRSQDFEKAGELRDREMDLKAQISAVVDKGKEMSKAESEAGDVGPIVTEVDIEHIVSSWTGIPVEKVSTDESDRLLKMEETLHKRVIGQDEAVKAISRAIRRARVGLKNPNRPIASFIFSGPTGVGKSELAKSLAAYYFGSEESMIRLDMSEFMERHTVSKLIGSPPGYVGYTEGGQLTEAVRRRPYTVVLFDEIEKAHPDVFNMMLQILEDGRLTDSKGRTVDFKNTLLIMTSNVGSSVIEKGGRRIGFDLDYDEKDSSYNRIKSLVTEELKQYFRPEFLNRLDEMIVFRQLTKLEVKEIADIMLKEVFERLKTKEIELQVTERFRDRVVDEGYNPSYGARPLRRAIMRLLEDSMAEKMLAREIKEGDSVIVDVDSDGNVTVLNGSSGSPESLPEAIPI
;
A
#
# COMPACT_ATOMS: atom_id res chain seq x y z
N MET A 1 -35.78 -28.89 -34.25
CA MET A 1 -36.02 -29.43 -32.90
C MET A 1 -35.54 -28.33 -31.93
N ALA A 2 -36.34 -27.74 -31.03
CA ALA A 2 -37.31 -28.28 -30.06
C ALA A 2 -36.59 -29.14 -29.00
N ALA A 3 -36.74 -28.94 -27.68
CA ALA A 3 -37.50 -27.97 -26.85
C ALA A 3 -36.62 -27.59 -25.61
N LEU A 4 -36.73 -26.47 -24.87
CA LEU A 4 -37.81 -25.59 -24.36
C LEU A 4 -38.37 -26.00 -22.98
N VAL A 5 -37.80 -25.39 -21.92
CA VAL A 5 -38.15 -25.35 -20.47
C VAL A 5 -37.26 -24.24 -19.86
N GLN A 6 -37.60 -23.29 -18.97
CA GLN A 6 -38.82 -22.83 -18.26
C GLN A 6 -39.37 -23.74 -17.14
N SER A 7 -39.61 -23.28 -15.89
CA SER A 7 -39.30 -21.99 -15.22
C SER A 7 -39.36 -22.17 -13.67
N THR A 8 -38.79 -21.30 -12.83
CA THR A 8 -39.50 -20.21 -12.07
C THR A 8 -38.58 -19.59 -10.99
N ASN A 9 -39.02 -18.65 -10.14
CA ASN A 9 -39.11 -17.19 -10.39
C ASN A 9 -39.34 -16.40 -9.06
N VAL A 10 -38.54 -15.35 -8.79
CA VAL A 10 -38.78 -14.18 -7.86
C VAL A 10 -39.16 -14.40 -6.36
N PRO A 11 -39.17 -13.36 -5.48
CA PRO A 11 -38.65 -11.97 -5.59
C PRO A 11 -37.73 -11.47 -4.44
N GLY A 12 -37.04 -10.35 -4.69
CA GLY A 12 -36.43 -9.47 -3.66
C GLY A 12 -36.04 -8.10 -4.24
N LEU A 13 -36.50 -6.99 -3.65
CA LEU A 13 -36.39 -5.62 -4.20
C LEU A 13 -34.91 -5.15 -4.30
N VAL A 14 -34.42 -4.46 -5.35
CA VAL A 14 -34.87 -3.25 -6.08
C VAL A 14 -34.62 -1.92 -5.36
N ALA A 15 -33.40 -1.36 -5.54
CA ALA A 15 -33.06 0.06 -5.75
C ALA A 15 -31.50 0.23 -5.74
N GLY A 16 -30.83 1.04 -6.57
CA GLY A 16 -31.24 1.69 -7.83
C GLY A 16 -30.37 2.92 -8.18
N LEU A 17 -29.73 2.93 -9.37
CA LEU A 17 -29.01 4.08 -9.99
C LEU A 17 -27.71 4.53 -9.25
N LYS A 18 -26.69 5.21 -9.82
CA LYS A 18 -26.25 5.45 -11.22
C LYS A 18 -24.73 5.80 -11.26
N GLN A 19 -24.24 6.18 -12.44
CA GLN A 19 -22.96 6.85 -12.75
C GLN A 19 -22.60 7.98 -11.74
N GLY A 20 -21.34 8.38 -11.50
CA GLY A 20 -20.05 8.02 -12.12
C GLY A 20 -19.22 9.28 -12.47
N GLN A 21 -17.88 9.19 -12.52
CA GLN A 21 -16.91 10.29 -12.84
C GLN A 21 -16.85 11.45 -11.81
N SER A 22 -15.87 12.38 -11.80
CA SER A 22 -14.40 12.32 -12.02
C SER A 22 -13.76 13.67 -11.58
N LYS A 23 -12.41 13.79 -11.61
CA LYS A 23 -11.61 15.05 -11.57
C LYS A 23 -11.64 15.83 -10.23
N ARG A 24 -10.53 16.13 -9.55
CA ARG A 24 -9.28 16.92 -9.81
C ARG A 24 -9.36 18.34 -9.20
N SER A 25 -8.26 18.71 -8.53
CA SER A 25 -7.72 20.06 -8.20
C SER A 25 -8.32 21.30 -8.90
N GLY A 26 -8.39 22.51 -8.31
CA GLY A 26 -7.72 23.06 -7.11
C GLY A 26 -6.72 24.20 -7.44
N LYS A 27 -6.28 25.00 -6.43
CA LYS A 27 -5.41 26.20 -6.52
C LYS A 27 -6.17 27.47 -7.05
N SER A 28 -5.74 28.75 -6.88
CA SER A 28 -4.47 29.34 -6.40
C SER A 28 -4.52 30.87 -6.10
N LYS A 29 -3.60 31.39 -5.25
CA LYS A 29 -3.01 32.77 -5.25
C LYS A 29 -4.03 33.94 -5.06
N ARG A 30 -3.76 35.27 -5.11
CA ARG A 30 -2.65 36.22 -5.46
C ARG A 30 -2.77 37.49 -4.54
N ALA A 31 -1.88 38.50 -4.48
CA ALA A 31 -0.40 38.62 -4.58
C ALA A 31 0.10 40.11 -4.50
N VAL A 32 1.18 40.38 -3.73
CA VAL A 32 2.27 41.39 -3.96
C VAL A 32 2.04 42.91 -3.84
N LYS A 33 2.93 43.60 -3.08
CA LYS A 33 3.76 44.80 -3.40
C LYS A 33 4.48 45.29 -2.11
N MET A 34 5.61 46.00 -2.04
CA MET A 34 6.81 46.28 -2.87
C MET A 34 7.38 47.64 -2.37
N MET A 35 8.64 47.69 -1.92
CA MET A 35 9.56 48.84 -2.09
C MET A 35 10.97 48.46 -1.59
N SER A 36 11.99 49.16 -2.08
CA SER A 36 13.44 48.95 -1.82
C SER A 36 13.94 49.91 -0.70
N CYS A 37 15.23 50.04 -0.31
CA CYS A 37 16.53 49.66 -0.90
C CYS A 37 17.64 49.76 0.19
N THR A 38 18.75 49.00 0.10
CA THR A 38 20.17 49.50 0.12
C THR A 38 21.26 48.41 0.19
N GLN A 39 22.27 48.56 -0.68
CA GLN A 39 23.73 48.32 -0.57
C GLN A 39 24.34 47.22 0.34
N ALA A 40 25.30 46.49 -0.24
CA ALA A 40 26.37 45.74 0.46
C ALA A 40 27.63 46.63 0.67
N PRO A 41 28.63 46.23 1.50
CA PRO A 41 29.63 45.22 1.08
C PRO A 41 29.92 44.17 2.17
N GLY A 42 30.91 43.28 1.97
CA GLY A 42 31.27 42.23 2.93
C GLY A 42 32.78 41.98 3.07
N LEU A 43 33.15 41.26 4.14
CA LEU A 43 34.45 40.65 4.49
C LEU A 43 34.11 39.52 5.51
N SER A 44 34.49 38.26 5.29
CA SER A 44 35.79 37.62 5.52
C SER A 44 36.12 37.25 6.99
N MET A 45 36.09 35.93 7.25
CA MET A 45 36.93 35.16 8.20
C MET A 45 36.93 35.42 9.73
N ARG A 46 36.65 34.31 10.45
CA ARG A 46 37.28 33.83 11.72
C ARG A 46 37.32 34.76 12.95
N GLY A 47 36.70 34.32 14.03
CA GLY A 47 36.99 34.77 15.41
C GLY A 47 36.47 33.77 16.45
N PHE A 48 37.32 33.33 17.38
CA PHE A 48 36.98 32.35 18.43
C PHE A 48 36.98 33.03 19.81
N SER A 49 36.40 32.37 20.82
CA SER A 49 36.48 32.68 22.27
C SER A 49 35.67 33.88 22.81
N GLY A 50 35.28 33.80 24.09
CA GLY A 50 34.63 34.90 24.84
C GLY A 50 33.51 34.48 25.80
N LEU A 51 33.83 33.81 26.91
CA LEU A 51 32.87 33.54 28.01
C LEU A 51 32.78 34.72 28.99
N ARG A 52 31.66 34.78 29.74
CA ARG A 52 31.31 35.69 30.88
C ARG A 52 30.72 37.06 30.51
N SER A 53 29.91 37.72 31.36
CA SER A 53 28.90 37.27 32.35
C SER A 53 28.18 38.50 32.95
N LEU A 54 26.84 38.49 32.97
CA LEU A 54 25.91 39.07 33.96
C LEU A 54 26.15 40.44 34.66
N ASN A 55 25.02 41.13 34.87
CA ASN A 55 24.73 42.21 35.85
C ASN A 55 25.27 43.63 35.58
N ALA A 56 24.72 44.69 36.19
CA ALA A 56 23.33 45.08 36.57
C ALA A 56 23.37 46.49 37.21
N LEU A 57 22.26 47.25 37.14
CA LEU A 57 22.05 48.58 37.79
C LEU A 57 22.91 49.73 37.23
N ASP A 58 22.46 50.99 37.13
CA ASP A 58 21.09 51.54 37.15
C ASP A 58 20.92 52.56 35.97
N THR A 59 20.36 53.79 35.98
CA THR A 59 19.85 54.73 37.00
C THR A 59 18.65 55.52 36.46
N VAL A 60 17.70 55.89 37.32
CA VAL A 60 16.43 56.53 36.94
C VAL A 60 16.52 58.05 36.75
N THR A 61 15.94 58.57 35.65
CA THR A 61 15.33 59.92 35.61
C THR A 61 13.96 59.93 34.90
N ARG A 62 12.95 60.41 35.62
CA ARG A 62 11.59 60.82 35.17
C ARG A 62 11.45 62.35 35.42
N PRO A 63 10.39 63.08 35.03
CA PRO A 63 9.09 62.63 34.52
C PRO A 63 8.53 63.36 33.28
N GLY A 64 7.44 62.80 32.73
CA GLY A 64 6.46 63.46 31.86
C GLY A 64 5.26 62.52 31.76
N GLN A 65 4.03 63.00 32.00
CA GLN A 65 2.83 62.16 32.02
C GLN A 65 1.85 62.58 30.93
N ASP A 66 1.31 61.60 30.21
CA ASP A 66 0.14 61.78 29.35
C ASP A 66 -0.88 60.64 29.52
N PHE A 67 -2.13 60.92 29.16
CA PHE A 67 -3.32 60.33 29.78
C PHE A 67 -3.60 58.84 29.51
N HIS A 68 -2.87 58.19 28.61
CA HIS A 68 -3.18 56.83 28.13
C HIS A 68 -2.83 55.68 29.11
N SER A 69 -2.02 55.92 30.13
CA SER A 69 -1.41 54.86 30.96
C SER A 69 -2.33 54.20 32.00
N LYS A 70 -3.54 54.71 32.24
CA LYS A 70 -4.43 54.26 33.33
C LYS A 70 -5.37 53.07 33.03
N VAL A 71 -5.34 52.52 31.81
CA VAL A 71 -6.23 51.42 31.39
C VAL A 71 -5.52 50.06 31.31
N ALA A 72 -4.19 50.02 31.35
CA ALA A 72 -3.40 48.82 31.03
C ALA A 72 -2.99 47.94 32.23
N ILE A 73 -3.07 48.43 33.48
CA ILE A 73 -2.43 47.78 34.66
C ILE A 73 -3.45 47.47 35.79
N THR A 74 -4.65 47.04 35.41
CA THR A 74 -5.73 46.60 36.34
C THR A 74 -6.35 45.25 35.95
N LEU A 75 -5.70 44.48 35.06
CA LEU A 75 -6.14 43.13 34.64
C LEU A 75 -5.08 42.03 34.82
N SER A 76 -4.02 42.28 35.59
CA SER A 76 -3.25 41.20 36.23
C SER A 76 -3.94 40.77 37.52
N SER A 77 -4.09 39.46 37.73
CA SER A 77 -4.77 38.79 38.86
C SER A 77 -6.31 38.85 38.87
N LYS A 78 -6.95 37.88 38.22
CA LYS A 78 -8.05 37.08 38.80
C LYS A 78 -8.30 35.79 38.01
N GLN A 79 -8.86 34.80 38.69
CA GLN A 79 -9.02 33.42 38.21
C GLN A 79 -9.77 33.36 36.86
N ARG A 80 -9.17 32.74 35.85
CA ARG A 80 -9.90 32.31 34.65
C ARG A 80 -10.40 30.89 34.83
N LYS A 81 -11.70 30.76 35.07
CA LYS A 81 -12.44 29.50 34.82
C LYS A 81 -12.26 29.10 33.36
N ALA A 82 -12.36 27.81 33.05
CA ALA A 82 -12.25 27.32 31.68
C ALA A 82 -13.37 27.88 30.80
N THR A 83 -13.00 28.56 29.71
CA THR A 83 -13.93 29.02 28.67
C THR A 83 -13.47 28.48 27.31
N ARG A 84 -14.41 27.89 26.56
CA ARG A 84 -14.17 27.15 25.30
C ARG A 84 -13.27 27.88 24.30
N CYS A 85 -12.03 27.42 24.13
CA CYS A 85 -11.11 27.93 23.10
C CYS A 85 -11.42 27.35 21.70
N VAL A 86 -12.66 27.55 21.23
CA VAL A 86 -13.17 27.04 19.94
C VAL A 86 -13.10 28.04 18.76
N PRO A 87 -13.30 29.37 18.91
CA PRO A 87 -13.49 30.23 17.73
C PRO A 87 -12.22 30.50 16.92
N LYS A 88 -11.01 30.35 17.50
CA LYS A 88 -9.78 30.91 16.92
C LYS A 88 -9.34 30.23 15.62
N ALA A 89 -9.48 28.91 15.51
CA ALA A 89 -9.03 28.14 14.33
C ALA A 89 -9.99 28.21 13.13
N MET A 90 -11.25 28.66 13.32
CA MET A 90 -12.23 28.72 12.23
C MET A 90 -11.94 29.86 11.25
N PHE A 91 -11.38 30.96 11.72
CA PHE A 91 -11.28 32.21 10.95
C PHE A 91 -9.96 32.41 10.20
N GLU A 92 -8.96 31.53 10.35
CA GLU A 92 -7.64 31.66 9.71
C GLU A 92 -7.67 31.71 8.17
N ARG A 93 -8.76 31.24 7.56
CA ARG A 93 -8.96 31.24 6.09
C ARG A 93 -9.86 32.36 5.59
N PHE A 94 -10.37 33.23 6.46
CA PHE A 94 -11.27 34.30 6.07
C PHE A 94 -10.49 35.53 5.61
N THR A 95 -10.91 36.12 4.49
CA THR A 95 -10.42 37.44 4.06
C THR A 95 -10.90 38.53 5.02
N GLU A 96 -10.16 39.64 5.11
CA GLU A 96 -10.53 40.81 5.94
C GLU A 96 -11.99 41.27 5.72
N LYS A 97 -12.48 41.23 4.47
CA LYS A 97 -13.87 41.56 4.15
C LYS A 97 -14.86 40.54 4.72
N ALA A 98 -14.56 39.24 4.65
CA ALA A 98 -15.41 38.20 5.23
C ALA A 98 -15.41 38.26 6.78
N ILE A 99 -14.28 38.59 7.40
CA ILE A 99 -14.20 38.87 8.85
C ILE A 99 -15.06 40.09 9.20
N LYS A 100 -14.93 41.20 8.45
CA LYS A 100 -15.72 42.42 8.65
C LYS A 100 -17.24 42.18 8.52
N VAL A 101 -17.67 41.37 7.54
CA VAL A 101 -19.08 40.93 7.40
C VAL A 101 -19.59 40.25 8.68
N ILE A 102 -18.78 39.39 9.29
CA ILE A 102 -19.16 38.64 10.50
C ILE A 102 -19.15 39.54 11.75
N MET A 103 -18.22 40.51 11.84
CA MET A 103 -18.24 41.53 12.89
C MET A 103 -19.50 42.39 12.80
N LEU A 104 -19.87 42.83 11.59
CA LEU A 104 -21.11 43.57 11.35
C LEU A 104 -22.36 42.74 11.66
N ALA A 105 -22.35 41.43 11.40
CA ALA A 105 -23.44 40.54 11.79
C ALA A 105 -23.64 40.47 13.31
N GLN A 106 -22.55 40.41 14.10
CA GLN A 106 -22.61 40.48 15.56
C GLN A 106 -23.08 41.86 16.06
N GLU A 107 -22.73 42.93 15.36
CA GLU A 107 -23.14 44.30 15.68
C GLU A 107 -24.62 44.57 15.37
N GLU A 108 -25.13 44.04 14.25
CA GLU A 108 -26.56 44.05 13.93
C GLU A 108 -27.37 43.21 14.93
N ALA A 109 -26.88 42.03 15.33
CA ALA A 109 -27.50 41.23 16.41
C ALA A 109 -27.58 42.03 17.72
N ARG A 110 -26.51 42.74 18.09
CA ARG A 110 -26.47 43.63 19.26
C ARG A 110 -27.47 44.78 19.13
N ARG A 111 -27.59 45.42 17.97
CA ARG A 111 -28.59 46.51 17.73
C ARG A 111 -30.03 46.03 17.88
N LEU A 112 -30.31 44.81 17.45
CA LEU A 112 -31.65 44.19 17.52
C LEU A 112 -31.97 43.61 18.91
N GLY A 113 -31.01 43.56 19.84
CA GLY A 113 -31.17 42.90 21.15
C GLY A 113 -31.17 41.38 21.07
N HIS A 114 -30.56 40.78 20.03
CA HIS A 114 -30.56 39.35 19.80
C HIS A 114 -29.34 38.68 20.47
N ASN A 115 -29.59 37.65 21.27
CA ASN A 115 -28.57 36.91 22.00
C ASN A 115 -27.83 35.84 21.17
N PHE A 116 -28.14 35.74 19.87
CA PHE A 116 -27.55 34.78 18.93
C PHE A 116 -27.41 35.42 17.54
N VAL A 117 -26.41 34.97 16.78
CA VAL A 117 -26.28 35.32 15.35
C VAL A 117 -27.01 34.28 14.49
N GLY A 118 -28.08 34.70 13.84
CA GLY A 118 -28.83 33.97 12.82
C GLY A 118 -28.28 34.18 11.40
N THR A 119 -29.00 33.61 10.43
CA THR A 119 -28.70 33.77 9.00
C THR A 119 -28.85 35.22 8.53
N GLU A 120 -29.81 35.91 9.12
CA GLU A 120 -30.32 37.21 8.72
C GLU A 120 -29.40 38.35 9.16
N GLN A 121 -28.71 38.25 10.30
CA GLN A 121 -27.66 39.22 10.62
C GLN A 121 -26.41 38.99 9.78
N ILE A 122 -26.14 37.76 9.30
CA ILE A 122 -25.09 37.52 8.28
C ILE A 122 -25.47 38.21 6.97
N LEU A 123 -26.74 38.14 6.53
CA LEU A 123 -27.23 38.92 5.39
C LEU A 123 -27.09 40.43 5.58
N LEU A 124 -27.48 40.96 6.75
CA LEU A 124 -27.31 42.39 7.07
C LEU A 124 -25.83 42.80 7.11
N GLY A 125 -24.94 41.93 7.60
CA GLY A 125 -23.49 42.13 7.57
C GLY A 125 -22.92 42.13 6.13
N LEU A 126 -23.43 41.26 5.25
CA LEU A 126 -23.05 41.21 3.83
C LEU A 126 -23.44 42.50 3.09
N ILE A 127 -24.63 43.04 3.36
CA ILE A 127 -25.07 44.31 2.77
C ILE A 127 -24.32 45.49 3.41
N GLY A 128 -24.09 45.44 4.74
CA GLY A 128 -23.47 46.51 5.53
C GLY A 128 -21.98 46.70 5.29
N GLU A 129 -21.25 45.68 4.82
CA GLU A 129 -19.82 45.81 4.50
C GLU A 129 -19.59 46.76 3.30
N GLY A 130 -20.52 46.77 2.34
CA GLY A 130 -20.68 47.78 1.28
C GLY A 130 -19.68 47.78 0.12
N THR A 131 -18.53 47.09 0.22
CA THR A 131 -17.42 47.19 -0.77
C THR A 131 -17.02 45.86 -1.42
N GLY A 132 -17.48 44.74 -0.87
CA GLY A 132 -17.28 43.38 -1.33
C GLY A 132 -18.16 43.02 -2.52
N ILE A 133 -17.94 41.82 -3.06
CA ILE A 133 -18.64 41.33 -4.24
C ILE A 133 -20.10 41.06 -3.90
N ALA A 134 -20.38 40.42 -2.75
CA ALA A 134 -21.74 40.19 -2.27
C ALA A 134 -22.55 41.49 -2.09
N ALA A 135 -21.98 42.50 -1.44
CA ALA A 135 -22.62 43.80 -1.26
C ALA A 135 -23.00 44.47 -2.59
N LYS A 136 -22.13 44.34 -3.60
CA LYS A 136 -22.38 44.86 -4.96
C LYS A 136 -23.50 44.09 -5.67
N VAL A 137 -23.49 42.75 -5.61
CA VAL A 137 -24.51 41.90 -6.25
C VAL A 137 -25.90 42.15 -5.65
N LEU A 138 -26.01 42.23 -4.31
CA LEU A 138 -27.26 42.55 -3.64
C LEU A 138 -27.75 43.96 -4.00
N LYS A 139 -26.84 44.95 -4.06
CA LYS A 139 -27.18 46.32 -4.45
C LYS A 139 -27.60 46.44 -5.92
N SER A 140 -27.05 45.66 -6.84
CA SER A 140 -27.52 45.62 -8.24
C SER A 140 -28.91 44.99 -8.40
N MET A 141 -29.42 44.31 -7.38
CA MET A 141 -30.81 43.83 -7.30
C MET A 141 -31.72 44.76 -6.48
N GLY A 142 -31.28 46.00 -6.20
CA GLY A 142 -32.07 47.00 -5.48
C GLY A 142 -32.13 46.82 -3.96
N ILE A 143 -31.50 45.79 -3.40
CA ILE A 143 -31.54 45.50 -1.95
C ILE A 143 -30.68 46.52 -1.19
N ASN A 144 -31.34 47.41 -0.43
CA ASN A 144 -30.63 48.33 0.47
C ASN A 144 -30.64 47.84 1.92
N LEU A 145 -29.61 48.25 2.68
CA LEU A 145 -29.48 47.93 4.10
C LEU A 145 -30.66 48.43 4.94
N LYS A 146 -31.29 49.55 4.56
CA LYS A 146 -32.46 50.09 5.27
C LYS A 146 -33.65 49.16 5.15
N ASP A 147 -33.95 48.71 3.93
CA ASP A 147 -35.15 47.95 3.61
C ASP A 147 -35.03 46.53 4.18
N ALA A 148 -33.84 45.92 4.06
CA ALA A 148 -33.52 44.63 4.68
C ALA A 148 -33.61 44.67 6.22
N ARG A 149 -33.23 45.78 6.87
CA ARG A 149 -33.39 45.95 8.33
C ARG A 149 -34.87 46.00 8.74
N VAL A 150 -35.72 46.64 7.94
CA VAL A 150 -37.17 46.70 8.22
C VAL A 150 -37.82 45.32 8.09
N GLU A 151 -37.52 44.55 7.05
CA GLU A 151 -38.06 43.19 6.92
C GLU A 151 -37.52 42.23 8.00
N VAL A 152 -36.26 42.37 8.43
CA VAL A 152 -35.72 41.59 9.59
C VAL A 152 -36.42 41.97 10.90
N GLU A 153 -36.60 43.26 11.20
CA GLU A 153 -37.32 43.72 12.39
C GLU A 153 -38.81 43.32 12.36
N LYS A 154 -39.40 43.16 11.17
CA LYS A 154 -40.78 42.70 10.96
C LYS A 154 -40.96 41.18 11.11
N ILE A 155 -39.95 40.37 10.76
CA ILE A 155 -40.02 38.90 10.83
C ILE A 155 -39.62 38.37 12.23
N ILE A 156 -38.67 39.01 12.92
CA ILE A 156 -38.17 38.54 14.24
C ILE A 156 -38.61 39.46 15.40
N GLY A 157 -38.91 40.73 15.14
CA GLY A 157 -39.13 41.74 16.17
C GLY A 157 -37.82 42.32 16.70
N ARG A 158 -37.84 42.78 17.95
CA ARG A 158 -36.66 43.19 18.73
C ARG A 158 -36.56 42.31 19.98
N GLY A 159 -35.36 41.85 20.29
CA GLY A 159 -35.11 40.96 21.42
C GLY A 159 -35.11 41.68 22.77
N SER A 160 -35.15 40.90 23.86
CA SER A 160 -34.93 41.39 25.20
C SER A 160 -33.48 41.88 25.34
N GLY A 161 -33.29 43.20 25.46
CA GLY A 161 -32.02 43.91 25.22
C GLY A 161 -30.87 43.68 26.21
N PHE A 162 -30.73 42.49 26.78
CA PHE A 162 -29.67 42.10 27.71
C PHE A 162 -28.64 41.20 26.99
N VAL A 163 -27.80 41.83 26.15
CA VAL A 163 -26.88 41.14 25.23
C VAL A 163 -25.52 40.85 25.88
N ALA A 164 -25.02 39.62 25.72
CA ALA A 164 -23.72 39.20 26.24
C ALA A 164 -22.53 39.76 25.44
N VAL A 165 -21.33 39.74 26.05
CA VAL A 165 -20.08 40.23 25.43
C VAL A 165 -19.69 39.41 24.19
N GLU A 166 -19.88 38.08 24.26
CA GLU A 166 -19.74 37.18 23.10
C GLU A 166 -21.14 36.69 22.67
N ILE A 167 -21.48 36.88 21.39
CA ILE A 167 -22.77 36.47 20.82
C ILE A 167 -22.55 35.19 19.98
N PRO A 168 -23.04 34.02 20.40
CA PRO A 168 -22.82 32.76 19.70
C PRO A 168 -23.68 32.61 18.41
N PHE A 169 -23.13 31.92 17.42
CA PHE A 169 -23.84 31.57 16.18
C PHE A 169 -24.86 30.45 16.39
N THR A 170 -26.04 30.61 15.79
CA THR A 170 -27.07 29.55 15.67
C THR A 170 -26.57 28.36 14.83
N PRO A 171 -27.18 27.17 14.93
CA PRO A 171 -26.81 26.02 14.09
C PRO A 171 -26.90 26.29 12.58
N ARG A 172 -27.94 27.02 12.12
CA ARG A 172 -28.09 27.44 10.73
C ARG A 172 -26.97 28.40 10.30
N ALA A 173 -26.69 29.44 11.10
CA ALA A 173 -25.57 30.34 10.84
C ALA A 173 -24.20 29.63 10.76
N LYS A 174 -23.98 28.55 11.51
CA LYS A 174 -22.77 27.71 11.35
C LYS A 174 -22.76 26.94 10.02
N ARG A 175 -23.90 26.39 9.62
CA ARG A 175 -24.07 25.71 8.33
C ARG A 175 -23.78 26.63 7.14
N VAL A 176 -24.17 27.91 7.21
CA VAL A 176 -23.77 28.94 6.21
C VAL A 176 -22.25 29.03 6.08
N LEU A 177 -21.52 29.07 7.20
CA LEU A 177 -20.06 29.14 7.21
C LEU A 177 -19.42 27.85 6.64
N GLU A 178 -19.93 26.68 7.01
CA GLU A 178 -19.50 25.38 6.46
C GLU A 178 -19.73 25.31 4.95
N LEU A 179 -20.90 25.71 4.46
CA LEU A 179 -21.23 25.77 3.02
C LEU A 179 -20.35 26.78 2.28
N SER A 180 -20.05 27.94 2.87
CA SER A 180 -19.11 28.92 2.27
C SER A 180 -17.69 28.38 2.08
N LEU A 181 -17.25 27.48 2.96
CA LEU A 181 -15.97 26.78 2.85
C LEU A 181 -16.01 25.70 1.75
N GLU A 182 -17.17 25.10 1.49
CA GLU A 182 -17.35 24.20 0.35
C GLU A 182 -17.35 24.95 -0.99
N GLU A 183 -18.14 26.01 -1.14
CA GLU A 183 -18.19 26.79 -2.39
C GLU A 183 -16.79 27.36 -2.71
N ALA A 184 -16.02 27.80 -1.70
CA ALA A 184 -14.64 28.23 -1.88
C ALA A 184 -13.74 27.13 -2.45
N ARG A 185 -13.85 25.88 -1.94
CA ARG A 185 -13.11 24.73 -2.48
C ARG A 185 -13.54 24.36 -3.89
N GLN A 186 -14.85 24.42 -4.20
CA GLN A 186 -15.37 24.13 -5.54
C GLN A 186 -14.85 25.13 -6.58
N LEU A 187 -14.70 26.40 -6.20
CA LEU A 187 -14.07 27.45 -7.01
C LEU A 187 -12.52 27.43 -6.97
N GLY A 188 -11.91 26.51 -6.23
CA GLY A 188 -10.45 26.37 -6.10
C GLY A 188 -9.76 27.35 -5.15
N HIS A 189 -10.51 28.22 -4.47
CA HIS A 189 -9.98 29.21 -3.53
C HIS A 189 -9.56 28.59 -2.19
N ASN A 190 -8.37 28.98 -1.73
CA ASN A 190 -7.84 28.59 -0.43
C ASN A 190 -8.36 29.50 0.72
N TYR A 191 -9.17 30.51 0.40
CA TYR A 191 -9.69 31.53 1.30
C TYR A 191 -11.22 31.68 1.17
N ILE A 192 -11.87 32.23 2.19
CA ILE A 192 -13.30 32.57 2.20
C ILE A 192 -13.47 34.08 2.07
N GLY A 193 -14.29 34.51 1.10
CA GLY A 193 -14.63 35.91 0.86
C GLY A 193 -16.12 36.22 0.95
N SER A 194 -16.49 37.46 0.64
CA SER A 194 -17.86 37.99 0.80
C SER A 194 -18.90 37.23 -0.04
N GLU A 195 -18.53 36.95 -1.27
CA GLU A 195 -19.22 36.16 -2.28
C GLU A 195 -19.41 34.70 -1.86
N HIS A 196 -18.40 34.10 -1.22
CA HIS A 196 -18.49 32.74 -0.69
C HIS A 196 -19.50 32.64 0.47
N LEU A 197 -19.56 33.66 1.34
CA LEU A 197 -20.56 33.76 2.40
C LEU A 197 -21.98 33.95 1.84
N LEU A 198 -22.15 34.76 0.78
CA LEU A 198 -23.43 34.90 0.09
C LEU A 198 -23.87 33.61 -0.59
N LEU A 199 -22.98 32.91 -1.29
CA LEU A 199 -23.27 31.62 -1.90
C LEU A 199 -23.64 30.55 -0.86
N GLY A 200 -22.93 30.49 0.27
CA GLY A 200 -23.27 29.60 1.40
C GLY A 200 -24.65 29.89 2.00
N LEU A 201 -25.03 31.17 2.10
CA LEU A 201 -26.33 31.60 2.61
C LEU A 201 -27.48 31.26 1.65
N LEU A 202 -27.27 31.46 0.34
CA LEU A 202 -28.22 31.04 -0.70
C LEU A 202 -28.36 29.51 -0.78
N ARG A 203 -27.26 28.78 -0.51
CA ARG A 203 -27.22 27.32 -0.57
C ARG A 203 -27.77 26.64 0.69
N GLU A 204 -27.80 27.31 1.85
CA GLU A 204 -28.64 26.82 2.96
C GLU A 204 -30.12 26.91 2.58
N GLY A 205 -30.53 28.00 1.93
CA GLY A 205 -31.86 28.20 1.32
C GLY A 205 -33.02 28.32 2.31
N GLU A 206 -32.94 27.69 3.47
CA GLU A 206 -33.92 27.72 4.53
C GLU A 206 -33.46 28.60 5.71
N GLY A 207 -33.97 29.82 5.80
CA GLY A 207 -33.69 30.69 6.94
C GLY A 207 -34.49 31.99 6.87
N VAL A 208 -34.35 32.84 7.89
CA VAL A 208 -34.94 34.19 7.83
C VAL A 208 -34.26 35.01 6.74
N ALA A 209 -32.96 34.82 6.48
CA ALA A 209 -32.27 35.49 5.39
C ALA A 209 -32.88 35.19 4.00
N ALA A 210 -33.27 33.94 3.75
CA ALA A 210 -33.93 33.57 2.49
C ALA A 210 -35.30 34.26 2.35
N ARG A 211 -36.12 34.22 3.40
CA ARG A 211 -37.42 34.92 3.44
C ARG A 211 -37.30 36.44 3.28
N VAL A 212 -36.21 37.03 3.80
CA VAL A 212 -35.92 38.47 3.61
C VAL A 212 -35.56 38.77 2.15
N LEU A 213 -34.81 37.90 1.47
CA LEU A 213 -34.52 38.05 0.04
C LEU A 213 -35.78 37.86 -0.83
N GLU A 214 -36.62 36.87 -0.51
CA GLU A 214 -37.92 36.63 -1.15
C GLU A 214 -38.88 37.83 -0.98
N ASN A 215 -39.04 38.35 0.24
CA ASN A 215 -39.86 39.54 0.53
C ASN A 215 -39.36 40.80 -0.20
N LEU A 216 -38.06 40.89 -0.48
CA LEU A 216 -37.44 41.99 -1.22
C LEU A 216 -37.40 41.75 -2.74
N GLY A 217 -38.04 40.67 -3.24
CA GLY A 217 -38.20 40.39 -4.67
C GLY A 217 -36.95 39.84 -5.37
N ALA A 218 -36.03 39.21 -4.64
CA ALA A 218 -34.75 38.76 -5.18
C ALA A 218 -34.64 37.22 -5.24
N ASP A 219 -34.84 36.64 -6.43
CA ASP A 219 -34.78 35.18 -6.61
C ASP A 219 -33.38 34.61 -6.28
N PRO A 220 -33.28 33.56 -5.44
CA PRO A 220 -31.98 32.99 -5.06
C PRO A 220 -31.22 32.37 -6.24
N SER A 221 -31.92 31.90 -7.27
CA SER A 221 -31.34 31.44 -8.54
C SER A 221 -30.65 32.57 -9.31
N ASN A 222 -31.27 33.75 -9.37
CA ASN A 222 -30.72 34.93 -10.03
C ASN A 222 -29.53 35.50 -9.24
N ILE A 223 -29.62 35.57 -7.89
CA ILE A 223 -28.50 35.99 -7.05
C ILE A 223 -27.31 35.04 -7.22
N ARG A 224 -27.55 33.71 -7.20
CA ARG A 224 -26.47 32.71 -7.40
C ARG A 224 -25.80 32.89 -8.77
N THR A 225 -26.60 33.06 -9.82
CA THR A 225 -26.10 33.23 -11.20
C THR A 225 -25.29 34.52 -11.37
N GLN A 226 -25.69 35.64 -10.73
CA GLN A 226 -24.88 36.86 -10.76
C GLN A 226 -23.64 36.78 -9.88
N ALA A 227 -23.71 36.09 -8.73
CA ALA A 227 -22.54 35.84 -7.88
C ALA A 227 -21.49 34.95 -8.58
N SER A 228 -21.91 33.94 -9.35
CA SER A 228 -20.99 33.13 -10.19
C SER A 228 -20.52 33.88 -11.44
N ASN A 229 -21.40 34.62 -12.12
CA ASN A 229 -21.03 35.28 -13.38
C ASN A 229 -20.22 36.56 -13.17
N GLY A 230 -20.31 37.19 -12.00
CA GLY A 230 -19.34 38.19 -11.53
C GLY A 230 -17.91 37.65 -11.39
N PHE A 231 -17.74 36.31 -11.41
CA PHE A 231 -16.48 35.60 -11.48
C PHE A 231 -16.08 35.17 -12.90
N SER A 232 -17.02 35.17 -13.85
CA SER A 232 -16.86 34.56 -15.18
C SER A 232 -16.57 35.57 -16.30
N PHE A 233 -16.28 36.83 -15.98
CA PHE A 233 -15.70 37.78 -16.92
C PHE A 233 -14.17 37.77 -16.85
N PRO A 234 -13.45 37.53 -17.96
CA PRO A 234 -12.00 37.75 -18.03
C PRO A 234 -11.73 39.27 -18.11
N CYS A 235 -11.90 39.98 -17.01
CA CYS A 235 -11.72 41.44 -16.90
C CYS A 235 -10.24 41.89 -16.91
N GLY A 236 -9.44 41.32 -17.81
CA GLY A 236 -8.22 41.93 -18.31
C GLY A 236 -8.57 43.05 -19.29
N GLY A 237 -8.65 44.29 -18.79
CA GLY A 237 -8.62 45.49 -19.64
C GLY A 237 -9.96 46.07 -20.10
N GLN A 238 -10.73 46.65 -19.17
CA GLN A 238 -11.45 47.91 -19.50
C GLN A 238 -11.82 48.79 -18.28
N VAL A 239 -12.02 48.21 -17.09
CA VAL A 239 -12.48 48.97 -15.89
C VAL A 239 -11.34 49.74 -15.17
N ILE A 240 -10.07 49.41 -15.45
CA ILE A 240 -8.90 50.07 -14.81
C ILE A 240 -8.71 51.52 -15.31
N ARG A 241 -9.31 51.92 -16.44
CA ARG A 241 -9.11 53.23 -17.08
C ARG A 241 -9.96 54.39 -16.52
N MET A 242 -10.55 54.23 -15.32
CA MET A 242 -11.45 55.22 -14.69
C MET A 242 -11.13 55.55 -13.21
N VAL A 243 -10.14 54.88 -12.60
CA VAL A 243 -9.76 55.10 -11.18
C VAL A 243 -8.24 55.00 -11.02
N GLY A 244 -7.51 55.86 -11.75
CA GLY A 244 -6.06 55.76 -11.87
C GLY A 244 -5.40 56.94 -12.58
N GLU A 245 -5.63 58.15 -12.06
CA GLU A 245 -4.73 59.28 -12.34
C GLU A 245 -3.42 59.13 -11.55
N SER A 246 -2.38 59.85 -12.01
CA SER A 246 -1.00 59.90 -11.49
C SER A 246 -0.04 58.74 -11.81
N THR A 247 1.23 59.12 -12.03
CA THR A 247 2.42 58.29 -12.31
C THR A 247 2.49 57.57 -13.66
N GLU A 248 2.91 58.31 -14.68
CA GLU A 248 3.73 57.75 -15.76
C GLU A 248 5.10 57.31 -15.20
N ALA A 249 5.64 56.17 -15.67
CA ALA A 249 7.06 55.85 -15.53
C ALA A 249 7.50 54.89 -16.66
N VAL A 250 8.55 55.29 -17.39
CA VAL A 250 9.09 54.63 -18.59
C VAL A 250 9.53 53.18 -18.32
N GLY A 251 9.28 52.28 -19.28
CA GLY A 251 9.65 50.86 -19.18
C GLY A 251 9.68 50.12 -20.51
N ALA A 252 10.27 50.70 -21.55
CA ALA A 252 10.39 50.06 -22.87
C ALA A 252 11.44 48.94 -22.85
N GLY A 253 10.99 47.68 -22.78
CA GLY A 253 11.83 46.48 -22.90
C GLY A 253 11.34 45.59 -24.04
N VAL A 254 12.22 45.30 -25.00
CA VAL A 254 11.89 44.44 -26.16
C VAL A 254 11.87 42.98 -25.70
N GLY A 255 10.70 42.35 -25.79
CA GLY A 255 10.51 40.91 -25.60
C GLY A 255 9.67 40.36 -26.76
N GLY A 256 10.25 39.48 -27.58
CA GLY A 256 9.60 38.97 -28.78
C GLY A 256 8.43 38.04 -28.46
N GLY A 257 7.22 38.46 -28.78
CA GLY A 257 6.06 37.56 -28.80
C GLY A 257 6.11 36.69 -30.04
N SER A 258 6.53 35.43 -29.90
CA SER A 258 6.40 34.44 -30.98
C SER A 258 4.93 34.24 -31.32
N SER A 259 4.59 34.27 -32.61
CA SER A 259 3.22 34.13 -33.10
C SER A 259 2.76 32.68 -32.96
N GLY A 260 2.20 32.34 -31.80
CA GLY A 260 1.65 31.01 -31.54
C GLY A 260 0.51 30.65 -32.49
N THR A 261 0.80 29.83 -33.50
CA THR A 261 -0.19 29.08 -34.26
C THR A 261 -1.06 28.32 -33.26
N LYS A 262 -2.38 28.56 -33.27
CA LYS A 262 -3.31 27.90 -32.35
C LYS A 262 -3.41 26.43 -32.76
N MET A 263 -3.09 25.52 -31.85
CA MET A 263 -3.14 24.06 -32.08
C MET A 263 -4.27 23.43 -31.24
N PRO A 264 -5.55 23.66 -31.60
CA PRO A 264 -6.68 23.33 -30.73
C PRO A 264 -6.86 21.83 -30.51
N THR A 265 -6.51 20.96 -31.47
CA THR A 265 -6.65 19.51 -31.30
C THR A 265 -5.44 18.93 -30.56
N LEU A 266 -4.23 19.37 -30.85
CA LEU A 266 -3.04 18.91 -30.15
C LEU A 266 -3.03 19.28 -28.65
N GLU A 267 -3.63 20.41 -28.28
CA GLU A 267 -3.83 20.80 -26.87
C GLU A 267 -4.99 20.05 -26.18
N GLU A 268 -5.89 19.39 -26.91
CA GLU A 268 -6.99 18.57 -26.35
C GLU A 268 -6.55 17.13 -26.05
N TYR A 269 -5.76 16.51 -26.95
CA TYR A 269 -5.36 15.09 -26.86
C TYR A 269 -3.89 14.86 -26.47
N GLY A 270 -3.11 15.92 -26.25
CA GLY A 270 -1.68 15.81 -25.93
C GLY A 270 -1.20 16.76 -24.83
N THR A 271 -0.08 16.41 -24.20
CA THR A 271 0.57 17.25 -23.18
C THR A 271 1.97 17.67 -23.60
N ASN A 272 2.21 18.98 -23.64
CA ASN A 272 3.47 19.58 -24.07
C ASN A 272 4.51 19.52 -22.92
N LEU A 273 5.54 18.69 -23.11
CA LEU A 273 6.63 18.51 -22.14
C LEU A 273 7.56 19.72 -22.11
N THR A 274 7.88 20.35 -23.25
CA THR A 274 8.76 21.52 -23.29
C THR A 274 8.22 22.64 -22.39
N LYS A 275 6.91 22.90 -22.44
CA LYS A 275 6.22 23.85 -21.55
C LYS A 275 6.23 23.43 -20.08
N LEU A 276 6.15 22.12 -19.78
CA LEU A 276 6.28 21.62 -18.42
C LEU A 276 7.73 21.71 -17.90
N ALA A 277 8.73 21.68 -18.79
CA ALA A 277 10.13 21.94 -18.45
C ALA A 277 10.36 23.43 -18.15
N GLU A 278 9.86 24.33 -19.01
CA GLU A 278 9.85 25.79 -18.79
C GLU A 278 9.18 26.18 -17.46
N GLU A 279 8.06 25.52 -17.12
CA GLU A 279 7.34 25.71 -15.86
C GLU A 279 7.98 25.00 -14.65
N GLY A 280 9.12 24.31 -14.82
CA GLY A 280 9.89 23.64 -13.76
C GLY A 280 9.22 22.40 -13.16
N LYS A 281 8.31 21.74 -13.90
CA LYS A 281 7.43 20.67 -13.40
C LYS A 281 7.89 19.25 -13.72
N LEU A 282 8.65 19.02 -14.79
CA LEU A 282 9.18 17.69 -15.13
C LEU A 282 10.21 17.21 -14.10
N ASP A 283 10.35 15.91 -13.90
CA ASP A 283 11.26 15.33 -12.89
C ASP A 283 12.74 15.40 -13.35
N PRO A 284 13.71 15.65 -12.46
CA PRO A 284 15.11 15.80 -12.85
C PRO A 284 15.71 14.48 -13.37
N VAL A 285 16.18 14.47 -14.61
CA VAL A 285 16.57 13.22 -15.29
C VAL A 285 18.03 12.88 -15.04
N VAL A 286 18.25 11.96 -14.10
CA VAL A 286 19.58 11.50 -13.67
C VAL A 286 20.03 10.26 -14.44
N GLY A 287 21.34 10.11 -14.72
CA GLY A 287 21.96 8.91 -15.30
C GLY A 287 21.71 8.65 -16.80
N ARG A 288 20.61 9.12 -17.39
CA ARG A 288 20.21 8.77 -18.78
C ARG A 288 20.83 9.62 -19.91
N GLN A 289 21.93 10.34 -19.63
CA GLN A 289 22.59 11.23 -20.60
C GLN A 289 22.93 10.57 -21.96
N PRO A 290 23.58 9.39 -22.05
CA PRO A 290 23.96 8.82 -23.34
C PRO A 290 22.74 8.32 -24.15
N GLN A 291 21.63 7.95 -23.49
CA GLN A 291 20.39 7.62 -24.19
C GLN A 291 19.71 8.88 -24.76
N ILE A 292 19.67 9.98 -23.99
CA ILE A 292 19.11 11.26 -24.46
C ILE A 292 19.96 11.81 -25.62
N GLU A 293 21.30 11.80 -25.49
CA GLU A 293 22.19 12.22 -26.57
C GLU A 293 22.00 11.34 -27.82
N ARG A 294 21.81 10.03 -27.65
CA ARG A 294 21.50 9.13 -28.78
C ARG A 294 20.15 9.45 -29.44
N VAL A 295 19.15 9.88 -28.67
CA VAL A 295 17.86 10.37 -29.21
C VAL A 295 18.08 11.65 -30.04
N VAL A 296 18.84 12.62 -29.53
CA VAL A 296 19.23 13.85 -30.25
C VAL A 296 19.98 13.53 -31.56
N GLN A 297 20.97 12.64 -31.52
CA GLN A 297 21.73 12.14 -32.68
C GLN A 297 20.87 11.41 -33.75
N ILE A 298 19.65 11.00 -33.40
CA ILE A 298 18.70 10.36 -34.32
C ILE A 298 17.72 11.40 -34.88
N LEU A 299 17.15 12.24 -34.02
CA LEU A 299 16.22 13.31 -34.41
C LEU A 299 16.85 14.31 -35.41
N GLY A 300 18.16 14.56 -35.30
CA GLY A 300 18.91 15.43 -36.22
C GLY A 300 19.26 14.81 -37.58
N ARG A 301 18.80 13.58 -37.91
CA ARG A 301 19.11 12.90 -39.17
C ARG A 301 18.16 13.30 -40.29
N ARG A 302 18.65 13.26 -41.54
CA ARG A 302 17.82 13.42 -42.75
C ARG A 302 16.99 12.17 -43.09
N THR A 303 17.40 10.98 -42.62
CA THR A 303 16.69 9.70 -42.82
C THR A 303 16.86 8.81 -41.59
N LYS A 304 15.86 7.94 -41.32
CA LYS A 304 15.72 7.20 -40.05
C LYS A 304 15.84 8.12 -38.82
N ASN A 305 15.01 9.17 -38.81
CA ASN A 305 15.01 10.26 -37.83
C ASN A 305 14.03 10.07 -36.66
N ASN A 306 13.37 8.91 -36.58
CA ASN A 306 12.42 8.58 -35.52
C ASN A 306 13.03 7.54 -34.57
N PRO A 307 13.49 7.92 -33.37
CA PRO A 307 14.04 6.96 -32.41
C PRO A 307 12.94 6.10 -31.78
N CYS A 308 13.24 4.81 -31.60
CA CYS A 308 12.40 3.89 -30.83
C CYS A 308 13.16 3.43 -29.58
N LEU A 309 12.68 3.83 -28.40
CA LEU A 309 13.16 3.43 -27.08
C LEU A 309 12.68 2.00 -26.78
N ILE A 310 13.61 1.06 -26.77
CA ILE A 310 13.36 -0.36 -26.51
C ILE A 310 13.99 -0.75 -25.17
N GLY A 311 13.19 -1.28 -24.27
CA GLY A 311 13.59 -1.82 -22.98
C GLY A 311 12.39 -2.42 -22.27
N GLU A 312 12.57 -2.94 -21.07
CA GLU A 312 11.46 -3.48 -20.28
C GLU A 312 10.54 -2.37 -19.72
N PRO A 313 9.34 -2.70 -19.20
CA PRO A 313 8.55 -1.75 -18.42
C PRO A 313 9.34 -1.22 -17.20
N GLY A 314 8.94 -0.06 -16.66
CA GLY A 314 9.56 0.54 -15.46
C GLY A 314 10.93 1.20 -15.64
N VAL A 315 11.74 0.84 -16.67
CA VAL A 315 13.13 1.35 -16.82
C VAL A 315 13.28 2.86 -17.10
N GLY A 316 12.20 3.65 -17.06
CA GLY A 316 12.24 5.11 -17.25
C GLY A 316 12.35 5.56 -18.71
N LYS A 317 11.57 4.96 -19.63
CA LYS A 317 11.53 5.38 -21.05
C LYS A 317 10.99 6.81 -21.20
N THR A 318 9.90 7.12 -20.50
CA THR A 318 9.24 8.44 -20.51
C THR A 318 10.18 9.54 -19.98
N ALA A 319 10.99 9.23 -18.96
CA ALA A 319 12.03 10.13 -18.45
C ALA A 319 13.09 10.52 -19.50
N ILE A 320 13.36 9.68 -20.52
CA ILE A 320 14.26 10.07 -21.63
C ILE A 320 13.60 11.14 -22.52
N ALA A 321 12.29 11.12 -22.69
CA ALA A 321 11.54 12.15 -23.41
C ALA A 321 11.41 13.45 -22.60
N GLU A 322 11.22 13.35 -21.27
CA GLU A 322 11.28 14.50 -20.36
C GLU A 322 12.69 15.14 -20.34
N GLY A 323 13.74 14.32 -20.31
CA GLY A 323 15.14 14.80 -20.37
C GLY A 323 15.49 15.47 -21.69
N LEU A 324 14.90 15.02 -22.81
CA LEU A 324 14.96 15.75 -24.08
C LEU A 324 14.24 17.10 -23.99
N ALA A 325 13.04 17.14 -23.43
CA ALA A 325 12.27 18.39 -23.28
C ALA A 325 12.99 19.40 -22.37
N GLN A 326 13.65 18.93 -21.30
CA GLN A 326 14.53 19.74 -20.45
C GLN A 326 15.72 20.31 -21.22
N ARG A 327 16.43 19.49 -22.01
CA ARG A 327 17.55 19.96 -22.85
C ARG A 327 17.12 21.00 -23.87
N ILE A 328 15.95 20.84 -24.50
CA ILE A 328 15.43 21.84 -25.44
C ILE A 328 15.09 23.14 -24.71
N ALA A 329 14.44 23.07 -23.54
CA ALA A 329 14.11 24.24 -22.73
C ALA A 329 15.36 24.96 -22.16
N SER A 330 16.49 24.26 -22.02
CA SER A 330 17.78 24.84 -21.60
C SER A 330 18.70 25.27 -22.75
N GLY A 331 18.33 25.01 -24.01
CA GLY A 331 19.20 25.25 -25.18
C GLY A 331 20.38 24.28 -25.32
N ASP A 332 20.40 23.14 -24.61
CA ASP A 332 21.45 22.11 -24.71
C ASP A 332 21.14 21.11 -25.85
N VAL A 333 20.87 21.66 -27.05
CA VAL A 333 20.53 20.91 -28.28
C VAL A 333 21.10 21.58 -29.54
N PRO A 334 21.34 20.83 -30.63
CA PRO A 334 21.70 21.42 -31.93
C PRO A 334 20.57 22.25 -32.54
N GLU A 335 20.94 23.24 -33.38
CA GLU A 335 20.04 24.14 -34.13
C GLU A 335 18.89 23.42 -34.89
N THR A 336 19.06 22.15 -35.26
CA THR A 336 18.04 21.33 -35.95
C THR A 336 16.90 20.80 -35.06
N ILE A 337 17.04 20.98 -33.74
CA ILE A 337 16.12 20.55 -32.68
C ILE A 337 15.78 21.70 -31.72
N GLU A 338 16.59 22.77 -31.69
CA GLU A 338 16.29 24.01 -30.99
C GLU A 338 14.90 24.57 -31.36
N GLY A 339 14.18 25.13 -30.38
CA GLY A 339 12.83 25.66 -30.54
C GLY A 339 11.70 24.62 -30.72
N LYS A 340 12.01 23.33 -30.91
CA LYS A 340 10.99 22.29 -31.11
C LYS A 340 10.19 21.96 -29.85
N LYS A 341 8.94 21.57 -30.04
CA LYS A 341 7.98 21.26 -28.96
C LYS A 341 7.81 19.75 -28.85
N VAL A 342 8.22 19.16 -27.72
CA VAL A 342 8.00 17.75 -27.42
C VAL A 342 6.62 17.60 -26.79
N ILE A 343 5.74 16.81 -27.42
CA ILE A 343 4.34 16.67 -27.02
C ILE A 343 4.00 15.18 -26.94
N THR A 344 3.52 14.72 -25.79
CA THR A 344 3.08 13.34 -25.58
C THR A 344 1.64 13.15 -26.04
N LEU A 345 1.35 12.07 -26.76
CA LEU A 345 -0.01 11.70 -27.17
C LEU A 345 -0.68 10.81 -26.12
N ASP A 346 -1.85 11.20 -25.60
CA ASP A 346 -2.64 10.36 -24.69
C ASP A 346 -3.63 9.49 -25.48
N MET A 347 -3.27 8.21 -25.63
CA MET A 347 -4.11 7.21 -26.30
C MET A 347 -5.45 6.97 -25.59
N GLY A 348 -5.50 7.13 -24.27
CA GLY A 348 -6.72 7.03 -23.49
C GLY A 348 -7.70 8.18 -23.78
N LEU A 349 -7.21 9.42 -23.90
CA LEU A 349 -8.02 10.58 -24.29
C LEU A 349 -8.54 10.47 -25.73
N LEU A 350 -7.76 9.91 -26.66
CA LEU A 350 -8.22 9.70 -28.04
C LEU A 350 -9.39 8.72 -28.13
N VAL A 351 -9.31 7.60 -27.42
CA VAL A 351 -10.37 6.58 -27.38
C VAL A 351 -11.57 7.06 -26.55
N ALA A 352 -11.35 7.85 -25.49
CA ALA A 352 -12.41 8.35 -24.63
C ALA A 352 -13.49 9.12 -25.40
N GLY A 353 -14.74 8.69 -25.23
CA GLY A 353 -15.88 9.31 -25.92
C GLY A 353 -15.92 9.09 -27.43
N THR A 354 -15.18 8.11 -27.97
CA THR A 354 -15.55 7.46 -29.24
C THR A 354 -16.52 6.31 -28.96
N LYS A 355 -17.46 6.09 -29.87
CA LYS A 355 -18.36 4.93 -29.93
C LYS A 355 -18.04 4.04 -31.14
N TYR A 356 -17.52 4.64 -32.20
CA TYR A 356 -17.19 3.95 -33.45
C TYR A 356 -15.73 4.17 -33.81
N ARG A 357 -15.06 3.12 -34.31
CA ARG A 357 -13.66 3.15 -34.75
C ARG A 357 -13.37 4.28 -35.76
N GLY A 358 -14.32 4.61 -36.64
CA GLY A 358 -14.20 5.72 -37.59
C GLY A 358 -14.06 7.10 -36.92
N GLU A 359 -14.67 7.32 -35.74
CA GLU A 359 -14.53 8.58 -35.00
C GLU A 359 -13.11 8.74 -34.44
N PHE A 360 -12.49 7.63 -33.98
CA PHE A 360 -11.09 7.61 -33.58
C PHE A 360 -10.17 7.91 -34.78
N GLU A 361 -10.39 7.25 -35.91
CA GLU A 361 -9.59 7.46 -37.13
C GLU A 361 -9.74 8.90 -37.66
N GLU A 362 -10.92 9.52 -37.55
CA GLU A 362 -11.12 10.93 -37.91
C GLU A 362 -10.40 11.90 -36.95
N ARG A 363 -10.41 11.64 -35.62
CA ARG A 363 -9.63 12.42 -34.64
C ARG A 363 -8.14 12.32 -34.93
N LEU A 364 -7.63 11.11 -35.13
CA LEU A 364 -6.20 10.89 -35.43
C LEU A 364 -5.82 11.55 -36.76
N LYS A 365 -6.68 11.49 -37.78
CA LYS A 365 -6.45 12.16 -39.06
C LYS A 365 -6.33 13.68 -38.90
N LYS A 366 -7.19 14.32 -38.10
CA LYS A 366 -7.11 15.77 -37.81
C LYS A 366 -5.78 16.15 -37.15
N LEU A 367 -5.35 15.38 -36.14
CA LEU A 367 -4.03 15.56 -35.51
C LEU A 367 -2.87 15.39 -36.50
N MET A 368 -2.96 14.41 -37.42
CA MET A 368 -1.95 14.23 -38.47
C MET A 368 -1.99 15.31 -39.56
N GLU A 369 -3.08 16.06 -39.71
CA GLU A 369 -3.16 17.23 -40.59
C GLU A 369 -2.67 18.50 -39.90
N GLU A 370 -2.81 18.62 -38.58
CA GLU A 370 -2.25 19.67 -37.74
C GLU A 370 -0.71 19.56 -37.62
N ILE A 371 -0.17 18.35 -37.37
CA ILE A 371 1.29 18.14 -37.28
C ILE A 371 1.99 18.47 -38.61
N LYS A 372 1.41 18.11 -39.76
CA LYS A 372 1.96 18.44 -41.09
C LYS A 372 2.02 19.94 -41.42
N GLN A 373 1.34 20.78 -40.64
CA GLN A 373 1.42 22.23 -40.78
C GLN A 373 2.48 22.85 -39.86
N SER A 374 3.20 22.05 -39.07
CA SER A 374 4.06 22.53 -37.98
C SER A 374 5.28 21.62 -37.76
N ASP A 375 6.32 21.81 -38.57
CA ASP A 375 7.63 21.11 -38.50
C ASP A 375 8.37 21.29 -37.15
N GLU A 376 7.86 22.16 -36.26
CA GLU A 376 8.35 22.35 -34.89
C GLU A 376 7.98 21.20 -33.93
N ILE A 377 7.06 20.29 -34.29
CA ILE A 377 6.49 19.31 -33.36
C ILE A 377 7.30 18.00 -33.36
N ILE A 378 7.66 17.54 -32.15
CA ILE A 378 8.18 16.19 -31.90
C ILE A 378 7.13 15.41 -31.11
N LEU A 379 6.50 14.42 -31.74
CA LEU A 379 5.45 13.63 -31.11
C LEU A 379 6.06 12.48 -30.29
N PHE A 380 5.92 12.49 -28.97
CA PHE A 380 6.20 11.31 -28.14
C PHE A 380 4.96 10.42 -28.08
N ILE A 381 5.16 9.13 -28.36
CA ILE A 381 4.13 8.10 -28.28
C ILE A 381 4.65 7.03 -27.32
N ASP A 382 3.99 6.86 -26.18
CA ASP A 382 4.20 5.68 -25.35
C ASP A 382 3.46 4.47 -25.96
N GLU A 383 3.97 3.26 -25.70
CA GLU A 383 3.41 2.01 -26.21
C GLU A 383 3.02 2.02 -27.71
N VAL A 384 3.91 2.46 -28.62
CA VAL A 384 3.58 2.67 -30.06
C VAL A 384 3.02 1.44 -30.76
N HIS A 385 3.29 0.24 -30.23
CA HIS A 385 2.71 -1.00 -30.72
C HIS A 385 1.17 -0.98 -30.73
N THR A 386 0.53 -0.19 -29.85
CA THR A 386 -0.93 -0.02 -29.78
C THR A 386 -1.52 0.58 -31.06
N LEU A 387 -0.86 1.60 -31.63
CA LEU A 387 -1.22 2.23 -32.92
C LEU A 387 -0.85 1.36 -34.14
N ILE A 388 0.13 0.48 -33.97
CA ILE A 388 0.66 -0.40 -35.03
C ILE A 388 -0.08 -1.77 -35.04
N GLY A 389 -0.98 -2.01 -34.07
CA GLY A 389 -1.57 -3.30 -33.71
C GLY A 389 -2.11 -4.14 -34.87
N ALA A 390 -1.22 -4.96 -35.46
CA ALA A 390 -1.46 -5.66 -36.71
C ALA A 390 -2.43 -6.86 -36.58
N GLY A 391 -3.74 -6.58 -36.56
CA GLY A 391 -4.84 -7.50 -36.90
C GLY A 391 -5.05 -8.73 -36.01
N ALA A 392 -4.27 -8.92 -34.96
CA ALA A 392 -4.21 -10.18 -34.19
C ALA A 392 -5.27 -10.33 -33.09
N ALA A 393 -6.18 -9.37 -32.91
CA ALA A 393 -7.28 -9.42 -31.95
C ALA A 393 -8.49 -8.61 -32.44
N GLU A 394 -9.70 -9.08 -32.13
CA GLU A 394 -10.98 -8.60 -32.66
C GLU A 394 -11.40 -7.18 -32.22
N GLY A 395 -10.54 -6.48 -31.47
CA GLY A 395 -10.71 -5.09 -31.03
C GLY A 395 -9.46 -4.20 -31.18
N ALA A 396 -8.43 -4.64 -31.90
CA ALA A 396 -7.20 -3.87 -32.08
C ALA A 396 -7.42 -2.64 -33.00
N ILE A 397 -6.89 -1.48 -32.58
CA ILE A 397 -7.03 -0.20 -33.28
C ILE A 397 -5.89 -0.06 -34.31
N ASP A 398 -6.07 -0.60 -35.51
CA ASP A 398 -5.10 -0.44 -36.61
C ASP A 398 -5.10 1.00 -37.16
N ALA A 399 -4.26 1.85 -36.55
CA ALA A 399 -3.95 3.19 -37.03
C ALA A 399 -2.73 3.21 -37.99
N ALA A 400 -2.10 2.06 -38.25
CA ALA A 400 -0.84 1.99 -38.99
C ALA A 400 -0.97 2.55 -40.41
N ASN A 401 -2.14 2.37 -41.04
CA ASN A 401 -2.41 2.87 -42.40
C ASN A 401 -2.45 4.41 -42.50
N ILE A 402 -2.76 5.12 -41.40
CA ILE A 402 -2.75 6.58 -41.33
C ILE A 402 -1.32 7.10 -41.09
N LEU A 403 -0.55 6.39 -40.25
CA LEU A 403 0.80 6.79 -39.83
C LEU A 403 1.87 6.46 -40.89
N LYS A 404 1.78 5.27 -41.53
CA LYS A 404 2.76 4.79 -42.52
C LYS A 404 3.08 5.81 -43.63
N PRO A 405 2.12 6.51 -44.25
CA PRO A 405 2.43 7.51 -45.28
C PRO A 405 3.20 8.73 -44.76
N ALA A 406 2.89 9.22 -43.56
CA ALA A 406 3.56 10.38 -42.96
C ALA A 406 5.00 10.03 -42.53
N LEU A 407 5.16 8.87 -41.87
CA LEU A 407 6.46 8.28 -41.54
C LEU A 407 7.29 8.00 -42.80
N ALA A 408 6.65 7.51 -43.88
CA ALA A 408 7.33 7.21 -45.14
C ALA A 408 7.90 8.48 -45.81
N ARG A 409 7.17 9.61 -45.78
CA ARG A 409 7.65 10.88 -46.35
C ARG A 409 8.56 11.69 -45.42
N GLY A 410 8.57 11.39 -44.12
CA GLY A 410 9.34 12.14 -43.12
C GLY A 410 8.60 13.34 -42.52
N GLU A 411 7.32 13.50 -42.85
CA GLU A 411 6.42 14.55 -42.35
C GLU A 411 6.07 14.41 -40.86
N LEU A 412 6.31 13.22 -40.28
CA LEU A 412 6.06 12.93 -38.87
C LEU A 412 7.39 12.58 -38.19
N GLN A 413 7.90 13.54 -37.41
CA GLN A 413 8.98 13.31 -36.46
C GLN A 413 8.39 12.81 -35.12
N CYS A 414 8.72 11.56 -34.75
CA CYS A 414 8.20 10.96 -33.52
C CYS A 414 9.24 10.15 -32.74
N ILE A 415 9.07 10.14 -31.42
CA ILE A 415 9.81 9.31 -30.47
C ILE A 415 8.84 8.23 -29.99
N GLY A 416 9.22 6.98 -30.15
CA GLY A 416 8.38 5.85 -29.75
C GLY A 416 8.94 5.08 -28.55
N ALA A 417 8.11 4.65 -27.61
CA ALA A 417 8.47 3.65 -26.61
C ALA A 417 7.74 2.31 -26.86
N THR A 418 8.45 1.19 -26.73
CA THR A 418 7.90 -0.19 -26.79
C THR A 418 8.71 -1.15 -25.92
N THR A 419 8.20 -2.34 -25.62
CA THR A 419 9.04 -3.45 -25.12
C THR A 419 9.79 -4.13 -26.26
N LEU A 420 10.84 -4.88 -25.89
CA LEU A 420 11.65 -5.64 -26.84
C LEU A 420 10.83 -6.71 -27.58
N ASP A 421 9.82 -7.27 -26.90
CA ASP A 421 8.92 -8.28 -27.42
C ASP A 421 7.88 -7.70 -28.40
N GLU A 422 7.31 -6.53 -28.10
CA GLU A 422 6.43 -5.79 -29.02
C GLU A 422 7.17 -5.35 -30.29
N TYR A 423 8.39 -4.82 -30.14
CA TYR A 423 9.21 -4.36 -31.26
C TYR A 423 9.42 -5.50 -32.27
N ARG A 424 9.81 -6.69 -31.79
CA ARG A 424 9.93 -7.93 -32.58
C ARG A 424 8.62 -8.40 -33.21
N LYS A 425 7.48 -8.20 -32.52
CA LYS A 425 6.17 -8.67 -33.00
C LYS A 425 5.56 -7.74 -34.06
N HIS A 426 5.76 -6.43 -33.96
CA HIS A 426 4.99 -5.42 -34.70
C HIS A 426 5.82 -4.43 -35.53
N ILE A 427 7.06 -4.11 -35.15
CA ILE A 427 7.89 -3.11 -35.85
C ILE A 427 8.91 -3.79 -36.76
N GLU A 428 9.63 -4.79 -36.24
CA GLU A 428 10.67 -5.54 -36.97
C GLU A 428 10.11 -6.39 -38.12
N LYS A 429 8.82 -6.78 -38.04
CA LYS A 429 8.12 -7.50 -39.11
C LYS A 429 7.56 -6.62 -40.23
N ASP A 430 7.55 -5.29 -40.07
CA ASP A 430 6.96 -4.37 -41.05
C ASP A 430 8.07 -3.57 -41.77
N PRO A 431 8.40 -3.89 -43.03
CA PRO A 431 9.46 -3.22 -43.77
C PRO A 431 9.22 -1.73 -44.04
N ALA A 432 8.02 -1.18 -43.83
CA ALA A 432 7.79 0.25 -43.92
C ALA A 432 8.23 0.97 -42.62
N LEU A 433 8.02 0.33 -41.46
CA LEU A 433 8.31 0.89 -40.14
C LEU A 433 9.78 0.68 -39.74
N GLU A 434 10.36 -0.49 -40.01
CA GLU A 434 11.79 -0.82 -39.80
C GLU A 434 12.74 0.08 -40.64
N ARG A 435 12.24 0.61 -41.76
CA ARG A 435 12.93 1.61 -42.59
C ARG A 435 12.79 3.06 -42.09
N ARG A 436 12.11 3.31 -40.96
CA ARG A 436 11.91 4.66 -40.40
C ARG A 436 12.28 4.77 -38.93
N PHE A 437 11.93 3.78 -38.12
CA PHE A 437 12.37 3.71 -36.73
C PHE A 437 13.85 3.30 -36.64
N GLN A 438 14.56 3.93 -35.70
CA GLN A 438 15.92 3.56 -35.32
C GLN A 438 15.90 3.07 -33.87
N PRO A 439 16.21 1.79 -33.59
CA PRO A 439 16.22 1.27 -32.22
C PRO A 439 17.28 1.94 -31.35
N VAL A 440 16.90 2.27 -30.12
CA VAL A 440 17.71 2.78 -29.02
C VAL A 440 17.46 1.88 -27.82
N LYS A 441 18.47 1.14 -27.35
CA LYS A 441 18.34 0.26 -26.18
C LYS A 441 18.38 1.07 -24.89
N VAL A 442 17.39 0.87 -24.03
CA VAL A 442 17.30 1.43 -22.68
C VAL A 442 17.44 0.26 -21.69
N PRO A 443 18.64 0.03 -21.13
CA PRO A 443 18.84 -1.04 -20.14
C PRO A 443 18.23 -0.64 -18.79
N GLU A 444 17.92 -1.63 -17.95
CA GLU A 444 17.75 -1.43 -16.50
C GLU A 444 19.00 -0.68 -15.95
N PRO A 445 18.83 0.37 -15.12
CA PRO A 445 19.96 1.06 -14.50
C PRO A 445 20.61 0.18 -13.43
N THR A 446 21.87 0.46 -13.14
CA THR A 446 22.57 -0.13 -11.99
C THR A 446 21.96 0.32 -10.66
N VAL A 447 22.29 -0.39 -9.58
CA VAL A 447 21.87 -0.02 -8.22
C VAL A 447 22.40 1.37 -7.85
N ASP A 448 23.64 1.70 -8.21
CA ASP A 448 24.25 3.00 -7.91
C ASP A 448 23.64 4.15 -8.73
N GLU A 449 23.37 3.94 -10.03
CA GLU A 449 22.58 4.89 -10.83
C GLU A 449 21.17 5.09 -10.25
N THR A 450 20.54 4.02 -9.74
CA THR A 450 19.24 4.10 -9.08
C THR A 450 19.30 4.94 -7.81
N ILE A 451 20.33 4.78 -6.97
CA ILE A 451 20.54 5.63 -5.78
C ILE A 451 20.66 7.11 -6.17
N LEU A 452 21.33 7.42 -7.29
CA LEU A 452 21.41 8.80 -7.81
C LEU A 452 20.05 9.32 -8.32
N ILE A 453 19.25 8.49 -9.00
CA ILE A 453 17.88 8.83 -9.41
C ILE A 453 17.00 9.11 -8.18
N LEU A 454 17.03 8.25 -7.17
CA LEU A 454 16.26 8.42 -5.93
C LEU A 454 16.66 9.68 -5.17
N LYS A 455 17.95 10.04 -5.12
CA LYS A 455 18.40 11.32 -4.56
C LYS A 455 17.93 12.53 -5.36
N GLY A 456 17.82 12.42 -6.69
CA GLY A 456 17.24 13.48 -7.54
C GLY A 456 15.73 13.67 -7.33
N LEU A 457 14.99 12.59 -7.09
CA LEU A 457 13.55 12.62 -6.82
C LEU A 457 13.19 13.03 -5.38
N ARG A 458 14.13 12.86 -4.43
CA ARG A 458 13.96 13.05 -2.98
C ARG A 458 13.15 14.31 -2.62
N GLU A 459 13.58 15.49 -3.07
CA GLU A 459 12.95 16.77 -2.70
C GLU A 459 11.44 16.81 -3.02
N ARG A 460 11.03 16.17 -4.12
CA ARG A 460 9.63 16.16 -4.58
C ARG A 460 8.76 15.26 -3.73
N TYR A 461 9.27 14.08 -3.35
CA TYR A 461 8.58 13.18 -2.42
C TYR A 461 8.54 13.77 -1.00
N GLU A 462 9.61 14.43 -0.53
CA GLU A 462 9.61 15.15 0.76
C GLU A 462 8.54 16.25 0.79
N ILE A 463 8.42 17.06 -0.28
CA ILE A 463 7.37 18.10 -0.40
C ILE A 463 5.96 17.50 -0.50
N HIS A 464 5.79 16.40 -1.25
CA HIS A 464 4.49 15.74 -1.44
C HIS A 464 3.96 15.10 -0.14
N HIS A 465 4.84 14.38 0.56
CA HIS A 465 4.50 13.65 1.78
C HIS A 465 4.61 14.46 3.07
N LYS A 466 5.38 15.55 3.05
CA LYS A 466 5.70 16.41 4.22
C LYS A 466 6.48 15.69 5.30
N LEU A 467 7.57 15.05 4.88
CA LEU A 467 8.47 14.23 5.69
C LEU A 467 9.87 14.26 5.10
N ARG A 468 10.84 13.65 5.78
CA ARG A 468 12.23 13.51 5.30
C ARG A 468 12.55 12.05 5.02
N TYR A 469 13.39 11.79 4.01
CA TYR A 469 13.99 10.47 3.78
C TYR A 469 15.44 10.47 4.28
N THR A 470 15.90 9.42 4.97
CA THR A 470 17.34 9.28 5.23
C THR A 470 18.07 8.82 3.96
N ASP A 471 19.34 9.19 3.82
CA ASP A 471 20.16 8.70 2.70
C ASP A 471 20.36 7.17 2.77
N GLU A 472 20.35 6.59 3.98
CA GLU A 472 20.34 5.15 4.22
C GLU A 472 19.07 4.49 3.67
N ALA A 473 17.89 5.09 3.92
CA ALA A 473 16.63 4.62 3.37
C ALA A 473 16.66 4.59 1.83
N LEU A 474 17.21 5.62 1.17
CA LEU A 474 17.34 5.65 -0.30
C LEU A 474 18.30 4.55 -0.83
N VAL A 475 19.40 4.28 -0.11
CA VAL A 475 20.34 3.21 -0.46
C VAL A 475 19.70 1.83 -0.30
N SER A 476 18.95 1.61 0.78
CA SER A 476 18.32 0.31 1.05
C SER A 476 17.07 0.08 0.20
N ALA A 477 16.32 1.11 -0.21
CA ALA A 477 15.30 0.97 -1.25
C ALA A 477 15.88 0.37 -2.56
N ALA A 478 17.01 0.90 -3.04
CA ALA A 478 17.64 0.42 -4.26
C ALA A 478 18.22 -1.00 -4.11
N ARG A 479 18.88 -1.29 -2.98
CA ARG A 479 19.48 -2.63 -2.72
C ARG A 479 18.43 -3.71 -2.49
N LEU A 480 17.46 -3.46 -1.61
CA LEU A 480 16.46 -4.46 -1.23
C LEU A 480 15.48 -4.74 -2.38
N SER A 481 15.10 -3.73 -3.18
CA SER A 481 14.30 -3.96 -4.38
C SER A 481 15.06 -4.71 -5.47
N TYR A 482 16.37 -4.53 -5.61
CA TYR A 482 17.18 -5.35 -6.52
C TYR A 482 17.30 -6.81 -6.04
N GLN A 483 17.44 -7.03 -4.73
CA GLN A 483 17.67 -8.34 -4.14
C GLN A 483 16.40 -9.20 -3.99
N TYR A 484 15.27 -8.60 -3.60
CA TYR A 484 14.06 -9.32 -3.19
C TYR A 484 12.86 -9.17 -4.15
N ILE A 485 12.82 -8.13 -4.98
CA ILE A 485 11.72 -7.86 -5.93
C ILE A 485 12.21 -8.18 -7.35
N SER A 486 11.88 -9.38 -7.85
CA SER A 486 12.40 -9.92 -9.12
C SER A 486 11.40 -9.88 -10.29
N ASP A 487 10.15 -9.50 -10.04
CA ASP A 487 9.09 -9.37 -11.05
C ASP A 487 9.08 -8.00 -11.75
N ARG A 488 9.74 -6.99 -11.15
CA ARG A 488 9.89 -5.62 -11.68
C ARG A 488 11.35 -5.24 -11.88
N PHE A 489 11.58 -4.21 -12.69
CA PHE A 489 12.90 -3.66 -13.00
C PHE A 489 13.16 -2.33 -12.27
N LEU A 490 14.42 -1.98 -12.06
CA LEU A 490 14.83 -0.65 -11.59
C LEU A 490 14.58 0.41 -12.69
N PRO A 491 14.37 1.70 -12.32
CA PRO A 491 14.28 2.24 -10.96
C PRO A 491 12.87 2.14 -10.35
N ASP A 492 11.84 1.85 -11.16
CA ASP A 492 10.40 1.76 -10.85
C ASP A 492 10.10 1.21 -9.45
N LYS A 493 10.48 -0.06 -9.21
CA LYS A 493 10.26 -0.76 -7.93
C LYS A 493 10.92 -0.11 -6.71
N ALA A 494 11.98 0.69 -6.90
CA ALA A 494 12.64 1.39 -5.81
C ALA A 494 11.96 2.74 -5.52
N ILE A 495 11.37 3.37 -6.55
CA ILE A 495 10.54 4.57 -6.42
C ILE A 495 9.22 4.22 -5.70
N ASP A 496 8.56 3.14 -6.11
CA ASP A 496 7.32 2.64 -5.46
C ASP A 496 7.52 2.39 -3.96
N LEU A 497 8.63 1.75 -3.55
CA LEU A 497 8.95 1.50 -2.14
C LEU A 497 9.07 2.80 -1.34
N ILE A 498 9.63 3.85 -1.94
CA ILE A 498 9.85 5.16 -1.32
C ILE A 498 8.54 5.96 -1.23
N ASP A 499 7.66 5.85 -2.23
CA ASP A 499 6.33 6.45 -2.18
C ASP A 499 5.44 5.76 -1.12
N GLU A 500 5.44 4.42 -1.08
CA GLU A 500 4.70 3.68 -0.05
C GLU A 500 5.29 3.91 1.36
N ALA A 501 6.61 3.94 1.52
CA ALA A 501 7.25 4.27 2.80
C ALA A 501 6.87 5.67 3.28
N GLY A 502 6.88 6.65 2.38
CA GLY A 502 6.44 8.01 2.69
C GLY A 502 4.97 8.06 3.09
N SER A 503 4.10 7.44 2.29
CA SER A 503 2.66 7.33 2.56
C SER A 503 2.37 6.64 3.90
N ARG A 504 3.06 5.53 4.19
CA ARG A 504 2.94 4.72 5.42
C ARG A 504 3.38 5.48 6.66
N VAL A 505 4.56 6.11 6.64
CA VAL A 505 5.06 6.91 7.78
C VAL A 505 4.16 8.11 8.01
N ARG A 506 3.76 8.81 6.94
CA ARG A 506 2.76 9.90 7.01
C ARG A 506 1.44 9.43 7.62
N LEU A 507 0.94 8.26 7.24
CA LEU A 507 -0.30 7.68 7.79
C LEU A 507 -0.15 7.27 9.26
N ARG A 508 1.01 6.78 9.70
CA ARG A 508 1.30 6.53 11.13
C ARG A 508 1.22 7.83 11.93
N HIS A 509 1.93 8.87 11.51
CA HIS A 509 1.94 10.17 12.22
C HIS A 509 0.64 10.99 12.08
N ALA A 510 -0.23 10.65 11.10
CA ALA A 510 -1.56 11.24 10.98
C ALA A 510 -2.64 10.54 11.84
N GLN A 511 -2.33 9.41 12.48
CA GLN A 511 -3.24 8.71 13.37
C GLN A 511 -3.25 9.33 14.77
N LEU A 512 -4.40 9.25 15.44
CA LEU A 512 -4.51 9.58 16.86
C LEU A 512 -3.65 8.60 17.69
N PRO A 513 -3.06 9.04 18.82
CA PRO A 513 -2.38 8.15 19.76
C PRO A 513 -3.27 6.96 20.18
N GLU A 514 -2.66 5.81 20.49
CA GLU A 514 -3.41 4.60 20.78
C GLU A 514 -4.35 4.77 21.98
N GLU A 515 -3.87 5.42 23.07
CA GLU A 515 -4.68 5.89 24.20
C GLU A 515 -5.97 6.61 23.74
N ALA A 516 -5.86 7.57 22.82
CA ALA A 516 -7.00 8.35 22.32
C ALA A 516 -7.95 7.51 21.47
N ARG A 517 -7.47 6.47 20.78
CA ARG A 517 -8.29 5.54 19.98
C ARG A 517 -9.06 4.56 20.85
N GLU A 518 -8.48 4.12 21.97
CA GLU A 518 -9.17 3.22 22.90
C GLU A 518 -10.29 3.96 23.63
N LEU A 519 -10.00 5.16 24.15
CA LEU A 519 -11.03 6.06 24.66
C LEU A 519 -12.11 6.39 23.60
N GLU A 520 -11.77 6.46 22.31
CA GLU A 520 -12.78 6.64 21.25
C GLU A 520 -13.65 5.39 21.01
N LYS A 521 -13.10 4.16 21.18
CA LYS A 521 -13.90 2.91 21.15
C LYS A 521 -14.89 2.89 22.31
N GLU A 522 -14.42 3.17 23.53
CA GLU A 522 -15.25 3.25 24.75
C GLU A 522 -16.34 4.33 24.60
N LEU A 523 -15.99 5.51 24.09
CA LEU A 523 -16.93 6.59 23.84
C LEU A 523 -18.05 6.17 22.87
N ARG A 524 -17.73 5.37 21.84
CA ARG A 524 -18.73 4.83 20.91
C ARG A 524 -19.63 3.79 21.58
N GLN A 525 -19.09 2.94 22.47
CA GLN A 525 -19.88 1.98 23.28
C GLN A 525 -20.84 2.72 24.24
N ILE A 526 -20.32 3.62 25.08
CA ILE A 526 -21.14 4.42 26.01
C ILE A 526 -22.19 5.26 25.26
N THR A 527 -21.86 5.82 24.09
CA THR A 527 -22.84 6.54 23.26
C THR A 527 -23.97 5.61 22.78
N LYS A 528 -23.67 4.35 22.43
CA LYS A 528 -24.69 3.35 22.05
C LYS A 528 -25.55 2.96 23.25
N GLU A 529 -24.94 2.61 24.39
CA GLU A 529 -25.65 2.25 25.62
C GLU A 529 -26.56 3.38 26.12
N LYS A 530 -26.08 4.63 26.09
CA LYS A 530 -26.88 5.81 26.44
C LYS A 530 -28.09 5.97 25.53
N ASN A 531 -27.90 5.79 24.21
CA ASN A 531 -29.00 5.86 23.25
C ASN A 531 -30.00 4.69 23.42
N GLU A 532 -29.55 3.54 23.93
CA GLU A 532 -30.40 2.40 24.28
C GLU A 532 -31.17 2.66 25.59
N ALA A 533 -30.52 3.21 26.63
CA ALA A 533 -31.17 3.64 27.88
C ALA A 533 -32.24 4.72 27.64
N VAL A 534 -31.95 5.72 26.79
CA VAL A 534 -32.93 6.73 26.37
C VAL A 534 -34.12 6.11 25.62
N ARG A 535 -33.90 5.06 24.83
CA ARG A 535 -34.99 4.32 24.15
C ARG A 535 -35.82 3.48 25.12
N SER A 536 -35.21 2.89 26.15
CA SER A 536 -35.92 2.17 27.21
C SER A 536 -36.49 3.07 28.31
N GLN A 537 -36.40 4.40 28.15
CA GLN A 537 -36.87 5.41 29.12
C GLN A 537 -36.17 5.32 30.50
N ASP A 538 -34.98 4.74 30.54
CA ASP A 538 -34.11 4.67 31.72
C ASP A 538 -33.27 5.95 31.83
N PHE A 539 -33.92 7.00 32.36
CA PHE A 539 -33.34 8.35 32.41
C PHE A 539 -32.20 8.50 33.43
N GLU A 540 -32.17 7.68 34.48
CA GLU A 540 -31.10 7.71 35.49
C GLU A 540 -29.80 7.14 34.90
N LYS A 541 -29.87 5.93 34.29
CA LYS A 541 -28.74 5.33 33.60
C LYS A 541 -28.27 6.16 32.40
N ALA A 542 -29.22 6.76 31.65
CA ALA A 542 -28.89 7.70 30.59
C ALA A 542 -28.17 8.97 31.10
N GLY A 543 -28.43 9.38 32.35
CA GLY A 543 -27.71 10.44 33.04
C GLY A 543 -26.26 10.07 33.31
N GLU A 544 -26.00 8.95 33.99
CA GLU A 544 -24.64 8.47 34.26
C GLU A 544 -23.81 8.31 32.98
N LEU A 545 -24.39 7.68 31.95
CA LEU A 545 -23.69 7.43 30.69
C LEU A 545 -23.40 8.72 29.91
N ARG A 546 -24.24 9.76 30.04
CA ARG A 546 -23.97 11.10 29.48
C ARG A 546 -22.78 11.77 30.16
N ASP A 547 -22.64 11.59 31.48
CA ASP A 547 -21.58 12.26 32.23
C ASP A 547 -20.24 11.53 32.02
N ARG A 548 -20.24 10.19 31.94
CA ARG A 548 -19.09 9.40 31.45
C ARG A 548 -18.70 9.75 30.00
N GLU A 549 -19.68 9.99 29.11
CA GLU A 549 -19.43 10.47 27.74
C GLU A 549 -18.72 11.84 27.72
N MET A 550 -19.04 12.72 28.68
CA MET A 550 -18.39 14.03 28.83
C MET A 550 -16.96 13.89 29.38
N ASP A 551 -16.73 13.00 30.34
CA ASP A 551 -15.39 12.73 30.89
C ASP A 551 -14.46 12.08 29.85
N LEU A 552 -14.92 11.06 29.12
CA LEU A 552 -14.14 10.46 28.03
C LEU A 552 -13.80 11.48 26.94
N LYS A 553 -14.73 12.37 26.58
CA LYS A 553 -14.45 13.47 25.64
C LYS A 553 -13.41 14.45 26.16
N ALA A 554 -13.40 14.74 27.47
CA ALA A 554 -12.36 15.55 28.09
C ALA A 554 -10.99 14.84 28.03
N GLN A 555 -10.93 13.56 28.38
CA GLN A 555 -9.70 12.75 28.32
C GLN A 555 -9.14 12.65 26.89
N ILE A 556 -9.97 12.33 25.89
CA ILE A 556 -9.56 12.32 24.47
C ILE A 556 -9.00 13.69 24.07
N SER A 557 -9.66 14.79 24.44
CA SER A 557 -9.16 16.13 24.11
C SER A 557 -7.79 16.42 24.76
N ALA A 558 -7.56 15.98 25.99
CA ALA A 558 -6.29 16.16 26.69
C ALA A 558 -5.16 15.32 26.09
N VAL A 559 -5.40 14.05 25.72
CA VAL A 559 -4.41 13.20 25.04
C VAL A 559 -4.08 13.76 23.64
N VAL A 560 -5.10 14.20 22.90
CA VAL A 560 -4.94 14.76 21.56
C VAL A 560 -4.21 16.12 21.59
N ASP A 561 -4.47 16.97 22.58
CA ASP A 561 -3.77 18.25 22.70
C ASP A 561 -2.33 18.06 23.22
N LYS A 562 -2.05 17.11 24.13
CA LYS A 562 -0.67 16.68 24.45
C LYS A 562 0.09 16.22 23.21
N GLY A 563 -0.53 15.39 22.36
CA GLY A 563 0.07 14.93 21.10
C GLY A 563 0.38 16.08 20.13
N LYS A 564 -0.46 17.12 20.09
CA LYS A 564 -0.20 18.37 19.34
C LYS A 564 0.88 19.24 19.98
N GLU A 565 1.06 19.20 21.29
CA GLU A 565 2.13 19.95 21.98
C GLU A 565 3.49 19.29 21.77
N MET A 566 3.57 17.95 21.84
CA MET A 566 4.79 17.19 21.50
C MET A 566 5.22 17.45 20.05
N SER A 567 4.31 17.24 19.09
CA SER A 567 4.61 17.45 17.65
C SER A 567 4.86 18.92 17.28
N LYS A 568 4.41 19.89 18.08
CA LYS A 568 4.84 21.29 17.96
C LYS A 568 6.25 21.50 18.49
N ALA A 569 6.57 20.99 19.68
CA ALA A 569 7.90 21.12 20.26
C ALA A 569 8.98 20.48 19.36
N GLU A 570 8.67 19.33 18.76
CA GLU A 570 9.48 18.69 17.70
C GLU A 570 9.69 19.65 16.51
N SER A 571 8.61 20.26 15.99
CA SER A 571 8.70 21.20 14.86
C SER A 571 9.40 22.54 15.18
N GLU A 572 9.37 22.98 16.43
CA GLU A 572 10.05 24.20 16.90
C GLU A 572 11.55 23.95 17.20
N ALA A 573 11.96 22.69 17.43
CA ALA A 573 13.35 22.28 17.57
C ALA A 573 14.14 22.27 16.25
N GLY A 574 13.47 22.39 15.09
CA GLY A 574 14.09 22.57 13.78
C GLY A 574 14.31 21.28 12.97
N ASP A 575 13.93 20.11 13.49
CA ASP A 575 13.82 18.90 12.66
C ASP A 575 12.41 18.84 12.02
N VAL A 576 12.36 18.66 10.70
CA VAL A 576 11.18 19.03 9.91
C VAL A 576 10.35 17.81 9.53
N GLY A 577 9.46 17.44 10.45
CA GLY A 577 8.46 16.40 10.23
C GLY A 577 8.99 14.98 10.46
N PRO A 578 8.15 13.95 10.23
CA PRO A 578 8.55 12.57 10.45
C PRO A 578 9.61 12.14 9.43
N ILE A 579 10.34 11.08 9.77
CA ILE A 579 11.50 10.62 9.00
C ILE A 579 11.27 9.17 8.56
N VAL A 580 11.48 8.89 7.28
CA VAL A 580 11.49 7.51 6.73
C VAL A 580 12.87 6.91 6.93
N THR A 581 12.91 5.78 7.63
CA THR A 581 14.14 5.06 7.98
C THR A 581 14.36 3.83 7.08
N GLU A 582 15.51 3.17 7.21
CA GLU A 582 15.76 1.87 6.57
C GLU A 582 14.73 0.81 7.02
N VAL A 583 14.36 0.80 8.30
CA VAL A 583 13.43 -0.20 8.89
C VAL A 583 12.01 -0.07 8.29
N ASP A 584 11.56 1.13 7.95
CA ASP A 584 10.28 1.34 7.27
C ASP A 584 10.24 0.68 5.88
N ILE A 585 11.39 0.60 5.21
CA ILE A 585 11.55 -0.03 3.90
C ILE A 585 11.75 -1.54 4.04
N GLU A 586 12.55 -2.00 5.01
CA GLU A 586 12.67 -3.44 5.35
C GLU A 586 11.28 -4.05 5.60
N HIS A 587 10.42 -3.36 6.37
CA HIS A 587 9.03 -3.79 6.60
C HIS A 587 8.19 -3.77 5.32
N ILE A 588 8.30 -2.78 4.43
CA ILE A 588 7.49 -2.76 3.19
C ILE A 588 7.91 -3.85 2.22
N VAL A 589 9.23 -4.05 2.01
CA VAL A 589 9.73 -5.17 1.20
C VAL A 589 9.26 -6.51 1.79
N SER A 590 9.29 -6.67 3.12
CA SER A 590 8.72 -7.82 3.82
C SER A 590 7.21 -7.98 3.56
N SER A 591 6.45 -6.88 3.61
CA SER A 591 5.00 -6.87 3.39
C SER A 591 4.59 -7.16 1.93
N TRP A 592 5.43 -6.83 0.95
CA TRP A 592 5.17 -7.12 -0.47
C TRP A 592 5.61 -8.52 -0.88
N THR A 593 6.76 -8.99 -0.37
CA THR A 593 7.39 -10.25 -0.82
C THR A 593 7.08 -11.45 0.09
N GLY A 594 6.63 -11.20 1.32
CA GLY A 594 6.51 -12.21 2.37
C GLY A 594 7.83 -12.69 2.96
N ILE A 595 8.96 -12.09 2.58
CA ILE A 595 10.31 -12.45 3.04
C ILE A 595 10.70 -11.56 4.23
N PRO A 596 11.08 -12.09 5.41
CA PRO A 596 11.54 -11.28 6.53
C PRO A 596 12.93 -10.69 6.23
N VAL A 597 12.93 -9.50 5.62
CA VAL A 597 14.14 -8.72 5.29
C VAL A 597 14.73 -8.00 6.51
N GLU A 598 13.92 -7.77 7.55
CA GLU A 598 14.35 -7.16 8.81
C GLU A 598 15.58 -7.87 9.40
N LYS A 599 16.54 -7.07 9.87
CA LYS A 599 17.76 -7.56 10.51
C LYS A 599 17.42 -8.40 11.73
N VAL A 600 18.07 -9.56 11.85
CA VAL A 600 17.79 -10.57 12.88
C VAL A 600 17.73 -9.92 14.26
N SER A 601 16.52 -9.87 14.84
CA SER A 601 16.31 -9.25 16.14
C SER A 601 16.93 -10.09 17.26
N THR A 602 17.01 -9.55 18.48
CA THR A 602 17.31 -10.32 19.69
C THR A 602 16.38 -11.53 19.80
N ASP A 603 15.10 -11.31 19.53
CA ASP A 603 14.03 -12.27 19.73
C ASP A 603 14.04 -13.36 18.65
N GLU A 604 14.39 -13.00 17.41
CA GLU A 604 14.64 -13.97 16.35
C GLU A 604 15.93 -14.77 16.61
N SER A 605 16.99 -14.12 17.10
CA SER A 605 18.24 -14.81 17.48
C SER A 605 17.98 -15.86 18.57
N ASP A 606 17.25 -15.48 19.61
CA ASP A 606 16.84 -16.35 20.71
C ASP A 606 15.94 -17.50 20.23
N ARG A 607 15.01 -17.22 19.31
CA ARG A 607 14.19 -18.22 18.63
C ARG A 607 15.07 -19.23 17.87
N LEU A 608 15.97 -18.76 17.00
CA LEU A 608 16.87 -19.60 16.21
C LEU A 608 17.83 -20.44 17.08
N LEU A 609 18.20 -19.96 18.27
CA LEU A 609 18.94 -20.75 19.27
C LEU A 609 18.08 -21.87 19.87
N LYS A 610 16.82 -21.57 20.22
CA LYS A 610 15.84 -22.51 20.79
C LYS A 610 15.15 -23.40 19.73
N MET A 611 15.52 -23.29 18.45
CA MET A 611 14.95 -24.05 17.34
C MET A 611 14.94 -25.56 17.60
N GLU A 612 16.06 -26.11 18.08
CA GLU A 612 16.22 -27.54 18.36
C GLU A 612 15.17 -28.02 19.38
N GLU A 613 15.06 -27.33 20.52
CA GLU A 613 14.06 -27.62 21.57
C GLU A 613 12.62 -27.55 21.06
N THR A 614 12.33 -26.55 20.21
CA THR A 614 10.96 -26.35 19.70
C THR A 614 10.55 -27.36 18.64
N LEU A 615 11.47 -27.80 17.78
CA LEU A 615 11.21 -28.88 16.82
C LEU A 615 11.04 -30.22 17.55
N HIS A 616 11.79 -30.45 18.63
CA HIS A 616 11.67 -31.66 19.45
C HIS A 616 10.32 -31.84 20.15
N LYS A 617 9.51 -30.78 20.32
CA LYS A 617 8.12 -30.89 20.82
C LYS A 617 7.16 -31.60 19.85
N ARG A 618 7.55 -31.77 18.59
CA ARG A 618 6.73 -32.38 17.52
C ARG A 618 7.46 -33.52 16.78
N VAL A 619 8.79 -33.48 16.73
CA VAL A 619 9.63 -34.50 16.08
C VAL A 619 10.45 -35.25 17.13
N ILE A 620 9.94 -36.42 17.49
CA ILE A 620 10.53 -37.32 18.48
C ILE A 620 11.56 -38.24 17.81
N GLY A 621 12.67 -38.50 18.50
CA GLY A 621 13.61 -39.57 18.15
C GLY A 621 14.49 -39.35 16.91
N GLN A 622 14.67 -38.10 16.44
CA GLN A 622 15.45 -37.78 15.24
C GLN A 622 16.43 -36.61 15.50
N ASP A 623 17.11 -36.67 16.64
CA ASP A 623 17.91 -35.60 17.23
C ASP A 623 19.02 -35.07 16.32
N GLU A 624 19.67 -35.97 15.57
CA GLU A 624 20.74 -35.62 14.64
C GLU A 624 20.21 -34.92 13.38
N ALA A 625 18.99 -35.26 12.93
CA ALA A 625 18.32 -34.57 11.85
C ALA A 625 17.94 -33.12 12.25
N VAL A 626 17.33 -32.96 13.43
CA VAL A 626 16.98 -31.65 13.99
C VAL A 626 18.24 -30.77 14.18
N LYS A 627 19.32 -31.34 14.73
CA LYS A 627 20.61 -30.66 14.90
C LYS A 627 21.26 -30.26 13.58
N ALA A 628 21.22 -31.12 12.55
CA ALA A 628 21.77 -30.80 11.22
C ALA A 628 21.02 -29.62 10.56
N ILE A 629 19.69 -29.67 10.53
CA ILE A 629 18.83 -28.60 9.99
C ILE A 629 19.07 -27.27 10.74
N SER A 630 19.03 -27.30 12.07
CA SER A 630 19.18 -26.10 12.89
C SER A 630 20.56 -25.46 12.75
N ARG A 631 21.62 -26.25 12.50
CA ARG A 631 22.94 -25.72 12.12
C ARG A 631 22.90 -25.06 10.74
N ALA A 632 22.38 -25.75 9.72
CA ALA A 632 22.36 -25.25 8.35
C ALA A 632 21.56 -23.94 8.20
N ILE A 633 20.40 -23.83 8.86
CA ILE A 633 19.57 -22.61 8.82
C ILE A 633 20.26 -21.44 9.56
N ARG A 634 20.91 -21.69 10.72
CA ARG A 634 21.72 -20.66 11.39
C ARG A 634 22.88 -20.17 10.51
N ARG A 635 23.58 -21.07 9.78
CA ARG A 635 24.62 -20.67 8.79
C ARG A 635 24.06 -19.74 7.71
N ALA A 636 22.84 -19.99 7.24
CA ALA A 636 22.19 -19.17 6.22
C ALA A 636 21.74 -17.80 6.74
N ARG A 637 21.02 -17.74 7.88
CA ARG A 637 20.44 -16.50 8.42
C ARG A 637 21.51 -15.53 8.96
N VAL A 638 22.68 -16.03 9.37
CA VAL A 638 23.86 -15.20 9.74
C VAL A 638 24.64 -14.69 8.50
N GLY A 639 24.21 -15.04 7.28
CA GLY A 639 24.84 -14.54 6.05
C GLY A 639 26.17 -15.22 5.68
N LEU A 640 26.53 -16.33 6.32
CA LEU A 640 27.74 -17.11 6.03
C LEU A 640 27.58 -18.02 4.78
N LYS A 641 26.42 -17.98 4.12
CA LYS A 641 26.10 -18.74 2.91
C LYS A 641 26.20 -17.86 1.66
N ASN A 642 26.56 -18.46 0.53
CA ASN A 642 26.49 -17.81 -0.78
C ASN A 642 25.06 -17.30 -1.06
N PRO A 643 24.84 -15.99 -1.25
CA PRO A 643 23.50 -15.41 -1.42
C PRO A 643 22.83 -15.77 -2.75
N ASN A 644 23.54 -16.42 -3.68
CA ASN A 644 22.96 -16.94 -4.92
C ASN A 644 22.38 -18.36 -4.78
N ARG A 645 22.39 -18.99 -3.60
CA ARG A 645 21.77 -20.31 -3.37
C ARG A 645 20.51 -20.22 -2.50
N PRO A 646 19.59 -21.22 -2.59
CA PRO A 646 18.47 -21.38 -1.65
C PRO A 646 18.94 -21.40 -0.18
N ILE A 647 18.06 -21.06 0.77
CA ILE A 647 18.38 -20.92 2.21
C ILE A 647 19.07 -22.19 2.74
N ALA A 648 18.45 -23.35 2.53
CA ALA A 648 19.10 -24.65 2.73
C ALA A 648 18.54 -25.70 1.76
N SER A 649 19.37 -26.69 1.41
CA SER A 649 19.03 -27.85 0.60
C SER A 649 19.38 -29.16 1.33
N PHE A 650 18.37 -30.01 1.52
CA PHE A 650 18.46 -31.24 2.30
C PHE A 650 17.89 -32.45 1.54
N ILE A 651 18.53 -33.61 1.69
CA ILE A 651 17.91 -34.91 1.37
C ILE A 651 17.65 -35.72 2.64
N PHE A 652 16.43 -36.23 2.78
CA PHE A 652 15.91 -36.99 3.92
C PHE A 652 15.77 -38.47 3.54
N SER A 653 16.78 -39.28 3.87
CA SER A 653 16.81 -40.73 3.64
C SER A 653 16.29 -41.51 4.86
N GLY A 654 15.63 -42.65 4.64
CA GLY A 654 15.13 -43.54 5.69
C GLY A 654 13.97 -44.44 5.23
N PRO A 655 13.47 -45.36 6.07
CA PRO A 655 12.23 -46.09 5.81
C PRO A 655 10.99 -45.18 5.86
N THR A 656 9.81 -45.71 5.49
CA THR A 656 8.57 -44.92 5.53
C THR A 656 8.02 -44.80 6.97
N GLY A 657 7.33 -43.70 7.29
CA GLY A 657 6.66 -43.53 8.58
C GLY A 657 7.54 -43.13 9.77
N VAL A 658 8.82 -42.78 9.56
CA VAL A 658 9.76 -42.29 10.60
C VAL A 658 9.79 -40.76 10.77
N GLY A 659 8.84 -40.04 10.17
CA GLY A 659 8.67 -38.59 10.40
C GLY A 659 9.31 -37.63 9.40
N LYS A 660 9.91 -38.09 8.28
CA LYS A 660 10.54 -37.24 7.23
C LYS A 660 9.69 -36.01 6.86
N SER A 661 8.47 -36.23 6.38
CA SER A 661 7.56 -35.18 5.93
C SER A 661 6.98 -34.37 7.10
N GLU A 662 6.98 -34.92 8.32
CA GLU A 662 6.50 -34.23 9.52
C GLU A 662 7.54 -33.23 10.06
N LEU A 663 8.84 -33.55 9.93
CA LEU A 663 9.92 -32.59 10.16
C LEU A 663 9.86 -31.44 9.15
N ALA A 664 9.52 -31.70 7.88
CA ALA A 664 9.31 -30.66 6.87
C ALA A 664 8.15 -29.71 7.22
N LYS A 665 6.98 -30.24 7.63
CA LYS A 665 5.85 -29.42 8.12
C LYS A 665 6.21 -28.63 9.39
N SER A 666 6.83 -29.29 10.36
CA SER A 666 7.25 -28.67 11.63
C SER A 666 8.16 -27.47 11.38
N LEU A 667 9.06 -27.61 10.41
CA LEU A 667 9.98 -26.56 9.98
C LEU A 667 9.28 -25.44 9.19
N ALA A 668 8.28 -25.76 8.35
CA ALA A 668 7.43 -24.77 7.69
C ALA A 668 6.67 -23.92 8.71
N ALA A 669 5.94 -24.56 9.64
CA ALA A 669 5.26 -23.89 10.75
C ALA A 669 6.22 -23.03 11.60
N TYR A 670 7.42 -23.55 11.89
CA TYR A 670 8.36 -22.88 12.77
C TYR A 670 9.09 -21.68 12.15
N TYR A 671 9.55 -21.80 10.90
CA TYR A 671 10.41 -20.81 10.24
C TYR A 671 9.65 -19.89 9.26
N PHE A 672 8.54 -20.38 8.69
CA PHE A 672 7.66 -19.64 7.77
C PHE A 672 6.28 -19.33 8.38
N GLY A 673 6.08 -19.63 9.66
CA GLY A 673 4.88 -19.28 10.45
C GLY A 673 3.62 -20.12 10.16
N SER A 674 3.59 -20.92 9.09
CA SER A 674 2.44 -21.75 8.71
C SER A 674 2.87 -23.01 7.96
N GLU A 675 2.11 -24.09 8.12
CA GLU A 675 2.26 -25.31 7.30
C GLU A 675 1.83 -25.08 5.85
N GLU A 676 0.90 -24.14 5.59
CA GLU A 676 0.47 -23.75 4.24
C GLU A 676 1.55 -23.01 3.44
N SER A 677 2.66 -22.63 4.10
CA SER A 677 3.85 -22.10 3.45
C SER A 677 4.73 -23.20 2.82
N MET A 678 4.32 -24.47 2.88
CA MET A 678 4.99 -25.60 2.23
C MET A 678 4.32 -25.99 0.89
N ILE A 679 5.08 -25.88 -0.19
CA ILE A 679 4.73 -26.46 -1.50
C ILE A 679 5.18 -27.93 -1.50
N ARG A 680 4.25 -28.89 -1.62
CA ARG A 680 4.57 -30.32 -1.76
C ARG A 680 4.36 -30.78 -3.20
N LEU A 681 5.34 -31.51 -3.73
CA LEU A 681 5.31 -32.13 -5.06
C LEU A 681 5.69 -33.61 -4.93
N ASP A 682 4.82 -34.52 -5.37
CA ASP A 682 5.09 -35.95 -5.40
C ASP A 682 5.85 -36.30 -6.69
N MET A 683 7.06 -36.84 -6.57
CA MET A 683 7.89 -37.15 -7.74
C MET A 683 7.40 -38.37 -8.54
N SER A 684 6.42 -39.11 -8.02
CA SER A 684 5.69 -40.15 -8.75
C SER A 684 4.85 -39.57 -9.90
N GLU A 685 4.43 -38.30 -9.83
CA GLU A 685 3.78 -37.62 -10.96
C GLU A 685 4.76 -37.25 -12.08
N PHE A 686 6.06 -37.25 -11.79
CA PHE A 686 7.14 -36.76 -12.65
C PHE A 686 8.09 -37.87 -13.13
N MET A 687 7.60 -39.12 -13.15
CA MET A 687 8.30 -40.29 -13.70
C MET A 687 8.54 -40.20 -15.22
N GLU A 688 7.69 -39.47 -15.96
CA GLU A 688 7.72 -39.43 -17.42
C GLU A 688 8.18 -38.08 -17.97
N ARG A 689 9.00 -38.12 -19.03
CA ARG A 689 9.62 -36.92 -19.62
C ARG A 689 8.65 -35.80 -19.98
N HIS A 690 7.41 -36.14 -20.34
CA HIS A 690 6.40 -35.15 -20.75
C HIS A 690 5.61 -34.57 -19.56
N THR A 691 5.62 -35.21 -18.37
CA THR A 691 5.04 -34.61 -17.16
C THR A 691 6.01 -33.66 -16.46
N VAL A 692 7.33 -33.81 -16.65
CA VAL A 692 8.35 -32.82 -16.25
C VAL A 692 8.02 -31.41 -16.77
N SER A 693 7.49 -31.31 -17.99
CA SER A 693 7.02 -30.05 -18.59
C SER A 693 5.96 -29.34 -17.74
N LYS A 694 5.20 -30.03 -16.88
CA LYS A 694 4.24 -29.38 -15.97
C LYS A 694 4.93 -28.57 -14.86
N LEU A 695 6.16 -28.91 -14.46
CA LEU A 695 6.90 -28.18 -13.42
C LEU A 695 7.37 -26.81 -13.91
N ILE A 696 7.85 -26.73 -15.16
CA ILE A 696 8.39 -25.52 -15.82
C ILE A 696 7.32 -24.75 -16.60
N GLY A 697 6.30 -25.43 -17.12
CA GLY A 697 5.34 -24.93 -18.10
C GLY A 697 5.53 -25.60 -19.47
N SER A 698 4.43 -25.89 -20.16
CA SER A 698 4.48 -26.44 -21.53
C SER A 698 5.28 -25.52 -22.48
N PRO A 699 6.06 -26.06 -23.43
CA PRO A 699 6.75 -25.23 -24.43
C PRO A 699 5.77 -24.60 -25.44
N PRO A 700 6.18 -23.54 -26.17
CA PRO A 700 5.35 -22.88 -27.17
C PRO A 700 4.75 -23.86 -28.20
N GLY A 701 3.44 -23.75 -28.44
CA GLY A 701 2.69 -24.60 -29.38
C GLY A 701 2.03 -25.84 -28.77
N TYR A 702 2.28 -26.14 -27.48
CA TYR A 702 1.63 -27.26 -26.78
C TYR A 702 0.44 -26.80 -25.93
N VAL A 703 -0.50 -27.71 -25.66
CA VAL A 703 -1.61 -27.49 -24.72
C VAL A 703 -1.03 -27.16 -23.33
N GLY A 704 -1.66 -26.20 -22.64
CA GLY A 704 -1.15 -25.66 -21.38
C GLY A 704 -0.07 -24.57 -21.53
N TYR A 705 0.35 -24.18 -22.75
CA TYR A 705 1.33 -23.10 -22.93
C TYR A 705 0.89 -21.76 -22.29
N THR A 706 -0.41 -21.49 -22.18
CA THR A 706 -0.93 -20.31 -21.45
C THR A 706 -0.68 -20.38 -19.95
N GLU A 707 -0.72 -21.57 -19.37
CA GLU A 707 -0.54 -21.82 -17.93
C GLU A 707 0.96 -21.80 -17.56
N GLY A 708 1.28 -21.33 -16.35
CA GLY A 708 2.67 -21.37 -15.84
C GLY A 708 3.04 -22.76 -15.32
N GLY A 709 4.32 -23.02 -15.13
CA GLY A 709 4.76 -24.24 -14.46
C GLY A 709 4.25 -24.32 -13.01
N GLN A 710 3.89 -25.52 -12.57
CA GLN A 710 3.39 -25.80 -11.23
C GLN A 710 4.41 -25.42 -10.14
N LEU A 711 5.71 -25.58 -10.42
CA LEU A 711 6.79 -25.17 -9.52
C LEU A 711 7.16 -23.69 -9.73
N THR A 712 7.30 -23.24 -10.99
CA THR A 712 7.71 -21.86 -11.30
C THR A 712 6.69 -20.84 -10.79
N GLU A 713 5.40 -21.03 -11.09
CA GLU A 713 4.35 -20.07 -10.73
C GLU A 713 3.99 -20.13 -9.23
N ALA A 714 4.16 -21.27 -8.55
CA ALA A 714 3.94 -21.38 -7.11
C ALA A 714 5.02 -20.63 -6.30
N VAL A 715 6.31 -20.87 -6.61
CA VAL A 715 7.43 -20.17 -5.95
C VAL A 715 7.43 -18.69 -6.33
N ARG A 716 7.08 -18.33 -7.57
CA ARG A 716 6.91 -16.92 -8.00
C ARG A 716 5.82 -16.17 -7.21
N ARG A 717 4.79 -16.86 -6.71
CA ARG A 717 3.73 -16.26 -5.86
C ARG A 717 4.07 -16.23 -4.37
N ARG A 718 4.93 -17.14 -3.90
CA ARG A 718 5.40 -17.22 -2.50
C ARG A 718 6.90 -17.55 -2.51
N PRO A 719 7.79 -16.57 -2.69
CA PRO A 719 9.24 -16.82 -2.76
C PRO A 719 9.84 -17.23 -1.41
N TYR A 720 9.16 -16.94 -0.30
CA TYR A 720 9.49 -17.44 1.04
C TYR A 720 8.67 -18.71 1.33
N THR A 721 9.20 -19.87 1.00
CA THR A 721 8.48 -21.16 1.07
C THR A 721 9.41 -22.35 1.32
N VAL A 722 8.87 -23.42 1.93
CA VAL A 722 9.46 -24.77 1.90
C VAL A 722 8.99 -25.48 0.64
N VAL A 723 9.90 -25.94 -0.21
CA VAL A 723 9.55 -26.84 -1.33
C VAL A 723 9.95 -28.27 -0.96
N LEU A 724 8.94 -29.13 -0.81
CA LEU A 724 9.07 -30.55 -0.46
C LEU A 724 8.86 -31.42 -1.69
N PHE A 725 9.94 -32.02 -2.18
CA PHE A 725 9.93 -33.04 -3.24
C PHE A 725 9.86 -34.43 -2.57
N ASP A 726 8.71 -35.10 -2.64
CA ASP A 726 8.52 -36.43 -2.03
C ASP A 726 8.93 -37.55 -3.00
N GLU A 727 9.58 -38.60 -2.48
CA GLU A 727 10.06 -39.79 -3.20
C GLU A 727 10.92 -39.47 -4.45
N ILE A 728 11.98 -38.68 -4.28
CA ILE A 728 12.82 -38.19 -5.40
C ILE A 728 13.46 -39.31 -6.25
N GLU A 729 13.56 -40.55 -5.76
CA GLU A 729 13.92 -41.75 -6.54
C GLU A 729 12.85 -42.22 -7.56
N LYS A 730 11.72 -41.51 -7.69
CA LYS A 730 10.73 -41.73 -8.76
C LYS A 730 10.90 -40.75 -9.93
N ALA A 731 11.59 -39.63 -9.73
CA ALA A 731 11.68 -38.56 -10.73
C ALA A 731 12.40 -39.00 -12.01
N HIS A 732 11.90 -38.54 -13.16
CA HIS A 732 12.58 -38.66 -14.45
C HIS A 732 13.96 -37.95 -14.41
N PRO A 733 15.02 -38.47 -15.06
CA PRO A 733 16.36 -37.88 -15.07
C PRO A 733 16.41 -36.37 -15.41
N ASP A 734 15.52 -35.88 -16.26
CA ASP A 734 15.48 -34.44 -16.62
C ASP A 734 15.11 -33.52 -15.44
N VAL A 735 14.43 -34.01 -14.40
CA VAL A 735 14.11 -33.24 -13.18
C VAL A 735 15.39 -32.85 -12.44
N PHE A 736 16.38 -33.75 -12.37
CA PHE A 736 17.65 -33.45 -11.68
C PHE A 736 18.45 -32.34 -12.36
N ASN A 737 18.33 -32.18 -13.68
CA ASN A 737 18.95 -31.08 -14.42
C ASN A 737 18.36 -29.72 -13.99
N MET A 738 17.04 -29.67 -13.76
CA MET A 738 16.37 -28.49 -13.20
C MET A 738 16.80 -28.22 -11.76
N MET A 739 16.86 -29.27 -10.94
CA MET A 739 17.26 -29.18 -9.54
C MET A 739 18.71 -28.71 -9.39
N LEU A 740 19.62 -29.10 -10.29
CA LEU A 740 20.97 -28.53 -10.35
C LEU A 740 20.93 -27.01 -10.57
N GLN A 741 20.17 -26.50 -11.55
CA GLN A 741 20.05 -25.05 -11.77
C GLN A 741 19.56 -24.31 -10.52
N ILE A 742 18.55 -24.86 -9.83
CA ILE A 742 18.01 -24.30 -8.59
C ILE A 742 19.05 -24.34 -7.45
N LEU A 743 19.79 -25.45 -7.28
CA LEU A 743 20.77 -25.65 -6.21
C LEU A 743 22.07 -24.85 -6.44
N GLU A 744 22.41 -24.53 -7.69
CA GLU A 744 23.62 -23.78 -8.05
C GLU A 744 23.41 -22.26 -8.05
N ASP A 745 22.44 -21.78 -8.85
CA ASP A 745 22.21 -20.36 -9.15
C ASP A 745 21.00 -19.77 -8.40
N GLY A 746 20.26 -20.60 -7.66
CA GLY A 746 19.08 -20.18 -6.92
C GLY A 746 17.97 -19.68 -7.85
N ARG A 747 17.93 -20.14 -9.11
CA ARG A 747 16.99 -19.66 -10.14
C ARG A 747 16.55 -20.78 -11.08
N LEU A 748 15.33 -20.68 -11.59
CA LEU A 748 14.78 -21.55 -12.63
C LEU A 748 14.14 -20.68 -13.71
N THR A 749 14.25 -21.09 -14.98
CA THR A 749 13.63 -20.38 -16.11
C THR A 749 12.40 -21.15 -16.61
N ASP A 750 11.23 -20.51 -16.57
CA ASP A 750 9.96 -21.00 -17.13
C ASP A 750 10.04 -21.13 -18.66
N SER A 751 9.18 -21.95 -19.28
CA SER A 751 9.18 -22.14 -20.75
C SER A 751 8.91 -20.85 -21.53
N LYS A 752 8.35 -19.82 -20.87
CA LYS A 752 8.15 -18.46 -21.38
C LYS A 752 9.39 -17.56 -21.27
N GLY A 753 10.54 -18.08 -20.83
CA GLY A 753 11.76 -17.31 -20.59
C GLY A 753 11.73 -16.46 -19.31
N ARG A 754 10.74 -16.66 -18.42
CA ARG A 754 10.63 -15.94 -17.15
C ARG A 754 11.54 -16.58 -16.11
N THR A 755 12.42 -15.81 -15.48
CA THR A 755 13.25 -16.29 -14.37
C THR A 755 12.49 -16.20 -13.05
N VAL A 756 12.42 -17.29 -12.31
CA VAL A 756 11.90 -17.38 -10.94
C VAL A 756 13.07 -17.55 -9.98
N ASP A 757 13.04 -16.82 -8.87
CA ASP A 757 14.11 -16.83 -7.85
C ASP A 757 13.75 -17.76 -6.68
N PHE A 758 14.72 -18.59 -6.28
CA PHE A 758 14.63 -19.63 -5.27
C PHE A 758 15.56 -19.37 -4.07
N LYS A 759 16.33 -18.27 -4.05
CA LYS A 759 17.30 -17.97 -2.98
C LYS A 759 16.68 -17.93 -1.59
N ASN A 760 15.41 -17.50 -1.52
CA ASN A 760 14.63 -17.40 -0.28
C ASN A 760 13.78 -18.65 0.02
N THR A 761 13.96 -19.74 -0.73
CA THR A 761 13.27 -21.03 -0.48
C THR A 761 14.11 -21.99 0.35
N LEU A 762 13.45 -22.92 1.02
CA LEU A 762 14.07 -24.07 1.68
C LEU A 762 13.72 -25.34 0.90
N LEU A 763 14.71 -26.11 0.46
CA LEU A 763 14.50 -27.29 -0.38
C LEU A 763 14.69 -28.57 0.41
N ILE A 764 13.64 -29.39 0.48
CA ILE A 764 13.65 -30.69 1.12
C ILE A 764 13.29 -31.75 0.07
N MET A 765 14.14 -32.76 -0.06
CA MET A 765 13.86 -33.93 -0.90
C MET A 765 13.76 -35.16 0.00
N THR A 766 12.67 -35.92 -0.04
CA THR A 766 12.57 -37.21 0.66
C THR A 766 13.01 -38.33 -0.28
N SER A 767 13.67 -39.36 0.27
CA SER A 767 14.00 -40.56 -0.47
C SER A 767 13.90 -41.81 0.39
N ASN A 768 13.44 -42.92 -0.16
CA ASN A 768 13.41 -44.22 0.51
C ASN A 768 14.65 -45.10 0.20
N VAL A 769 15.59 -44.60 -0.61
CA VAL A 769 16.95 -45.16 -0.72
C VAL A 769 17.61 -45.17 0.67
N GLY A 770 18.36 -46.21 1.01
CA GLY A 770 18.91 -46.46 2.35
C GLY A 770 18.05 -47.37 3.25
N SER A 771 16.75 -47.55 2.96
CA SER A 771 15.82 -48.26 3.87
C SER A 771 16.29 -49.67 4.23
N SER A 772 16.74 -50.47 3.25
CA SER A 772 17.09 -51.88 3.49
C SER A 772 18.38 -52.08 4.32
N VAL A 773 19.21 -51.04 4.44
CA VAL A 773 20.41 -51.00 5.30
C VAL A 773 20.00 -50.64 6.72
N ILE A 774 19.09 -49.68 6.85
CA ILE A 774 18.56 -49.20 8.14
C ILE A 774 17.73 -50.29 8.82
N GLU A 775 16.86 -51.00 8.08
CA GLU A 775 16.10 -52.15 8.60
C GLU A 775 16.98 -53.30 9.09
N LYS A 776 18.20 -53.45 8.56
CA LYS A 776 19.19 -54.46 8.98
C LYS A 776 20.10 -53.95 10.11
N GLY A 777 19.85 -52.75 10.64
CA GLY A 777 20.63 -52.13 11.71
C GLY A 777 22.11 -51.94 11.38
N GLY A 778 22.47 -51.86 10.08
CA GLY A 778 23.86 -51.80 9.63
C GLY A 778 24.73 -53.05 9.92
N ARG A 779 24.16 -54.14 10.47
CA ARG A 779 24.92 -55.34 10.84
C ARG A 779 25.31 -56.15 9.60
N ARG A 780 26.63 -56.21 9.31
CA ARG A 780 27.19 -57.28 8.45
C ARG A 780 27.12 -58.62 9.20
N ILE A 781 26.98 -59.71 8.46
CA ILE A 781 27.03 -61.07 9.04
C ILE A 781 28.50 -61.40 9.34
N GLY A 782 28.93 -61.13 10.57
CA GLY A 782 30.29 -61.37 11.06
C GLY A 782 30.50 -60.75 12.45
N PHE A 783 31.40 -61.34 13.24
CA PHE A 783 31.70 -60.93 14.63
C PHE A 783 32.11 -59.44 14.74
N ASP A 784 31.43 -58.72 15.64
CA ASP A 784 31.86 -57.50 16.32
C ASP A 784 31.26 -57.57 17.75
N LEU A 785 31.88 -56.95 18.76
CA LEU A 785 31.48 -57.10 20.18
C LEU A 785 30.78 -55.85 20.74
N ASP A 786 29.80 -56.07 21.62
CA ASP A 786 28.79 -55.09 22.05
C ASP A 786 29.28 -54.06 23.10
N TYR A 787 30.21 -53.17 22.73
CA TYR A 787 30.55 -51.99 23.55
C TYR A 787 30.52 -50.69 22.72
N ASP A 788 29.92 -49.64 23.31
CA ASP A 788 29.65 -48.31 22.75
C ASP A 788 28.84 -48.28 21.43
N GLU A 789 27.76 -49.08 21.38
CA GLU A 789 26.95 -49.29 20.18
C GLU A 789 26.32 -48.03 19.54
N LYS A 790 25.80 -47.06 20.32
CA LYS A 790 24.80 -46.09 19.80
C LYS A 790 25.35 -45.10 18.75
N ASP A 791 26.32 -44.26 19.12
CA ASP A 791 26.85 -43.25 18.18
C ASP A 791 27.74 -43.90 17.10
N SER A 792 28.38 -45.03 17.41
CA SER A 792 29.16 -45.83 16.46
C SER A 792 28.28 -46.46 15.37
N SER A 793 27.13 -47.03 15.75
CA SER A 793 26.19 -47.63 14.79
C SER A 793 25.52 -46.59 13.89
N TYR A 794 25.13 -45.42 14.39
CA TYR A 794 24.57 -44.37 13.51
C TYR A 794 25.58 -43.91 12.46
N ASN A 795 26.85 -43.69 12.84
CA ASN A 795 27.88 -43.29 11.88
C ASN A 795 28.17 -44.40 10.83
N ARG A 796 28.16 -45.69 11.21
CA ARG A 796 28.19 -46.83 10.27
C ARG A 796 26.96 -46.88 9.34
N ILE A 797 25.76 -46.68 9.87
CA ILE A 797 24.52 -46.67 9.06
C ILE A 797 24.54 -45.48 8.09
N LYS A 798 24.93 -44.30 8.55
CA LYS A 798 25.02 -43.09 7.73
C LYS A 798 26.05 -43.22 6.61
N SER A 799 27.20 -43.86 6.83
CA SER A 799 28.17 -44.10 5.75
C SER A 799 27.62 -45.07 4.69
N LEU A 800 27.04 -46.20 5.10
CA LEU A 800 26.44 -47.18 4.18
C LEU A 800 25.26 -46.60 3.38
N VAL A 801 24.38 -45.82 4.01
CA VAL A 801 23.28 -45.11 3.34
C VAL A 801 23.83 -44.05 2.37
N THR A 802 24.93 -43.36 2.73
CA THR A 802 25.60 -42.42 1.82
C THR A 802 26.23 -43.13 0.62
N GLU A 803 26.66 -44.40 0.75
CA GLU A 803 27.12 -45.22 -0.37
C GLU A 803 25.96 -45.64 -1.29
N GLU A 804 24.82 -46.09 -0.77
CA GLU A 804 23.63 -46.36 -1.61
C GLU A 804 23.16 -45.09 -2.34
N LEU A 805 23.10 -43.94 -1.65
CA LEU A 805 22.73 -42.66 -2.27
C LEU A 805 23.69 -42.26 -3.40
N LYS A 806 25.00 -42.51 -3.27
CA LYS A 806 26.01 -42.25 -4.32
C LYS A 806 25.98 -43.24 -5.49
N GLN A 807 25.41 -44.43 -5.30
CA GLN A 807 25.19 -45.39 -6.38
C GLN A 807 23.91 -45.04 -7.18
N TYR A 808 22.89 -44.53 -6.50
CA TYR A 808 21.61 -44.16 -7.13
C TYR A 808 21.65 -42.76 -7.76
N PHE A 809 22.07 -41.73 -7.01
CA PHE A 809 22.10 -40.34 -7.47
C PHE A 809 23.49 -39.97 -7.99
N ARG A 810 23.54 -39.09 -9.00
CA ARG A 810 24.80 -38.56 -9.53
C ARG A 810 25.56 -37.80 -8.44
N PRO A 811 26.89 -37.98 -8.29
CA PRO A 811 27.70 -37.23 -7.33
C PRO A 811 27.58 -35.71 -7.50
N GLU A 812 27.39 -35.24 -8.74
CA GLU A 812 27.15 -33.83 -9.08
C GLU A 812 26.00 -33.22 -8.28
N PHE A 813 24.88 -33.94 -8.18
CA PHE A 813 23.67 -33.51 -7.46
C PHE A 813 23.88 -33.53 -5.94
N LEU A 814 24.41 -34.63 -5.39
CA LEU A 814 24.68 -34.76 -3.96
C LEU A 814 25.65 -33.69 -3.45
N ASN A 815 26.65 -33.32 -4.24
CA ASN A 815 27.63 -32.28 -3.92
C ASN A 815 27.06 -30.84 -3.92
N ARG A 816 25.79 -30.63 -4.29
CA ARG A 816 25.09 -29.32 -4.20
C ARG A 816 24.06 -29.25 -3.06
N LEU A 817 23.91 -30.32 -2.27
CA LEU A 817 23.13 -30.31 -1.04
C LEU A 817 23.99 -29.76 0.12
N ASP A 818 23.38 -29.05 1.07
CA ASP A 818 24.11 -28.55 2.25
C ASP A 818 24.37 -29.65 3.29
N GLU A 819 23.41 -30.55 3.50
CA GLU A 819 23.51 -31.69 4.43
C GLU A 819 22.72 -32.90 3.90
N MET A 820 23.24 -34.11 4.12
CA MET A 820 22.51 -35.38 3.91
C MET A 820 22.05 -35.92 5.26
N ILE A 821 20.74 -36.15 5.40
CA ILE A 821 20.08 -36.50 6.66
C ILE A 821 19.51 -37.91 6.56
N VAL A 822 19.92 -38.76 7.51
CA VAL A 822 19.50 -40.16 7.61
C VAL A 822 18.66 -40.31 8.87
N PHE A 823 17.42 -40.77 8.71
CA PHE A 823 16.46 -40.99 9.78
C PHE A 823 16.60 -42.42 10.34
N ARG A 824 16.61 -42.55 11.67
CA ARG A 824 16.64 -43.87 12.34
C ARG A 824 15.25 -44.48 12.44
N GLN A 825 15.17 -45.80 12.63
CA GLN A 825 13.91 -46.46 13.03
C GLN A 825 13.45 -45.91 14.39
N LEU A 826 12.13 -45.80 14.56
CA LEU A 826 11.51 -45.39 15.82
C LEU A 826 11.43 -46.59 16.77
N THR A 827 11.81 -46.39 18.03
CA THR A 827 11.61 -47.35 19.12
C THR A 827 10.17 -47.34 19.62
N LYS A 828 9.75 -48.39 20.33
CA LYS A 828 8.39 -48.46 20.91
C LYS A 828 8.10 -47.32 21.90
N LEU A 829 9.12 -46.81 22.60
CA LEU A 829 8.99 -45.66 23.51
C LEU A 829 8.75 -44.36 22.74
N GLU A 830 9.56 -44.08 21.70
CA GLU A 830 9.36 -42.93 20.81
C GLU A 830 7.97 -42.97 20.14
N VAL A 831 7.46 -44.15 19.80
CA VAL A 831 6.09 -44.30 19.26
C VAL A 831 4.98 -44.07 20.31
N LYS A 832 5.22 -44.36 21.60
CA LYS A 832 4.28 -43.99 22.68
C LYS A 832 4.18 -42.47 22.85
N GLU A 833 5.30 -41.76 22.78
CA GLU A 833 5.31 -40.29 22.79
C GLU A 833 4.61 -39.70 21.55
N ILE A 834 4.78 -40.30 20.36
CA ILE A 834 4.06 -39.89 19.14
C ILE A 834 2.55 -40.12 19.29
N ALA A 835 2.12 -41.22 19.94
CA ALA A 835 0.71 -41.48 20.23
C ALA A 835 0.11 -40.38 21.13
N ASP A 836 0.83 -39.95 22.17
CA ASP A 836 0.42 -38.85 23.05
C ASP A 836 0.34 -37.49 22.34
N ILE A 837 1.09 -37.25 21.26
CA ILE A 837 0.90 -36.06 20.41
C ILE A 837 -0.36 -36.21 19.56
N MET A 838 -0.55 -37.37 18.92
CA MET A 838 -1.70 -37.60 18.04
C MET A 838 -3.05 -37.63 18.78
N LEU A 839 -3.07 -38.11 20.02
CA LEU A 839 -4.27 -38.06 20.87
C LEU A 839 -4.66 -36.62 21.23
N LYS A 840 -3.68 -35.71 21.42
CA LYS A 840 -3.96 -34.28 21.67
C LYS A 840 -4.64 -33.60 20.48
N GLU A 841 -4.30 -33.97 19.23
CA GLU A 841 -5.04 -33.49 18.04
C GLU A 841 -6.54 -33.82 18.12
N VAL A 842 -6.90 -34.96 18.71
CA VAL A 842 -8.29 -35.41 18.88
C VAL A 842 -8.94 -34.70 20.07
N PHE A 843 -8.21 -34.51 21.17
CA PHE A 843 -8.69 -33.77 22.34
C PHE A 843 -9.06 -32.32 22.01
N GLU A 844 -8.26 -31.62 21.21
CA GLU A 844 -8.57 -30.24 20.76
C GLU A 844 -9.81 -30.19 19.85
N ARG A 845 -9.97 -31.17 18.95
CA ARG A 845 -11.16 -31.31 18.11
C ARG A 845 -12.43 -31.58 18.92
N LEU A 846 -12.35 -32.38 19.99
CA LEU A 846 -13.50 -32.69 20.86
C LEU A 846 -13.82 -31.56 21.85
N LYS A 847 -12.81 -30.87 22.37
CA LYS A 847 -12.96 -29.66 23.21
C LYS A 847 -13.69 -28.53 22.46
N THR A 848 -13.59 -28.49 21.14
CA THR A 848 -14.35 -27.57 20.28
C THR A 848 -15.87 -27.90 20.24
N LYS A 849 -16.27 -29.08 20.70
CA LYS A 849 -17.67 -29.51 20.95
C LYS A 849 -18.03 -29.56 22.44
N GLU A 850 -17.26 -28.89 23.29
CA GLU A 850 -17.41 -28.87 24.74
C GLU A 850 -17.31 -30.25 25.43
N ILE A 851 -16.69 -31.25 24.77
CA ILE A 851 -16.46 -32.59 25.35
C ILE A 851 -15.04 -32.67 25.91
N GLU A 852 -14.89 -33.03 27.18
CA GLU A 852 -13.57 -33.29 27.80
C GLU A 852 -13.23 -34.78 27.70
N LEU A 853 -12.23 -35.13 26.88
CA LEU A 853 -11.79 -36.51 26.70
C LEU A 853 -10.51 -36.80 27.50
N GLN A 854 -10.53 -37.84 28.31
CA GLN A 854 -9.38 -38.38 29.06
C GLN A 854 -9.13 -39.85 28.67
N VAL A 855 -7.86 -40.28 28.72
CA VAL A 855 -7.42 -41.58 28.16
C VAL A 855 -6.40 -42.24 29.10
N THR A 856 -6.67 -43.49 29.50
CA THR A 856 -5.83 -44.28 30.42
C THR A 856 -4.51 -44.72 29.79
N GLU A 857 -3.54 -45.10 30.63
CA GLU A 857 -2.28 -45.68 30.12
C GLU A 857 -2.48 -47.01 29.40
N ARG A 858 -3.46 -47.83 29.84
CA ARG A 858 -3.82 -49.10 29.18
C ARG A 858 -4.26 -48.89 27.74
N PHE A 859 -5.10 -47.87 27.51
CA PHE A 859 -5.52 -47.51 26.16
C PHE A 859 -4.34 -47.02 25.31
N ARG A 860 -3.42 -46.22 25.87
CA ARG A 860 -2.21 -45.77 25.15
C ARG A 860 -1.33 -46.94 24.74
N ASP A 861 -1.05 -47.88 25.65
CA ASP A 861 -0.24 -49.05 25.33
C ASP A 861 -0.92 -49.97 24.31
N ARG A 862 -2.26 -50.12 24.37
CA ARG A 862 -3.06 -50.82 23.35
C ARG A 862 -2.97 -50.17 21.97
N VAL A 863 -3.05 -48.83 21.90
CA VAL A 863 -2.87 -48.05 20.66
C VAL A 863 -1.45 -48.18 20.11
N VAL A 864 -0.43 -48.24 20.97
CA VAL A 864 0.96 -48.46 20.55
C VAL A 864 1.18 -49.89 20.05
N ASP A 865 0.61 -50.90 20.70
CA ASP A 865 0.72 -52.31 20.26
C ASP A 865 0.10 -52.57 18.88
N GLU A 866 -1.02 -51.91 18.55
CA GLU A 866 -1.62 -51.97 17.21
C GLU A 866 -0.93 -51.00 16.21
N GLY A 867 -0.43 -49.87 16.70
CA GLY A 867 0.15 -48.80 15.87
C GLY A 867 1.63 -48.98 15.50
N TYR A 868 2.38 -49.82 16.22
CA TYR A 868 3.82 -50.01 16.05
C TYR A 868 4.17 -51.08 15.01
N ASN A 869 4.96 -50.71 13.99
CA ASN A 869 5.54 -51.67 13.06
C ASN A 869 6.96 -51.22 12.61
N PRO A 870 8.02 -52.05 12.78
CA PRO A 870 9.40 -51.65 12.45
C PRO A 870 9.66 -51.20 11.00
N SER A 871 8.91 -51.72 10.01
CA SER A 871 9.07 -51.36 8.59
C SER A 871 8.18 -50.20 8.14
N TYR A 872 7.09 -49.92 8.86
CA TYR A 872 6.14 -48.84 8.54
C TYR A 872 6.16 -47.68 9.55
N GLY A 873 7.02 -47.74 10.56
CA GLY A 873 7.14 -46.72 11.61
C GLY A 873 5.82 -46.48 12.34
N ALA A 874 5.52 -45.20 12.61
CA ALA A 874 4.26 -44.77 13.23
C ALA A 874 3.10 -44.62 12.22
N ARG A 875 3.26 -45.05 10.95
CA ARG A 875 2.22 -44.89 9.91
C ARG A 875 0.91 -45.63 10.22
N PRO A 876 0.87 -46.81 10.87
CA PRO A 876 -0.37 -47.46 11.28
C PRO A 876 -1.12 -46.73 12.40
N LEU A 877 -0.40 -45.99 13.25
CA LEU A 877 -0.91 -45.36 14.48
C LEU A 877 -2.14 -44.46 14.25
N ARG A 878 -2.20 -43.72 13.13
CA ARG A 878 -3.39 -42.90 12.79
C ARG A 878 -4.63 -43.75 12.57
N ARG A 879 -4.51 -44.96 12.02
CA ARG A 879 -5.63 -45.90 11.85
C ARG A 879 -6.01 -46.55 13.17
N ALA A 880 -5.03 -46.88 14.03
CA ALA A 880 -5.31 -47.43 15.36
C ALA A 880 -6.12 -46.41 16.20
N ILE A 881 -5.73 -45.14 16.22
CA ILE A 881 -6.50 -44.07 16.91
C ILE A 881 -7.88 -43.88 16.26
N MET A 882 -7.99 -43.86 14.93
CA MET A 882 -9.29 -43.75 14.26
C MET A 882 -10.23 -44.91 14.66
N ARG A 883 -9.73 -46.16 14.57
CA ARG A 883 -10.49 -47.39 14.82
C ARG A 883 -10.83 -47.65 16.29
N LEU A 884 -9.95 -47.26 17.21
CA LEU A 884 -10.09 -47.51 18.65
C LEU A 884 -10.68 -46.31 19.42
N LEU A 885 -10.65 -45.10 18.86
CA LEU A 885 -11.11 -43.88 19.52
C LEU A 885 -12.16 -43.13 18.71
N GLU A 886 -11.85 -42.70 17.47
CA GLU A 886 -12.76 -41.84 16.71
C GLU A 886 -14.05 -42.58 16.32
N ASP A 887 -13.96 -43.84 15.88
CA ASP A 887 -15.11 -44.69 15.53
C ASP A 887 -15.99 -44.99 16.77
N SER A 888 -15.39 -45.46 17.88
CA SER A 888 -16.13 -45.76 19.12
C SER A 888 -16.77 -44.54 19.76
N MET A 889 -16.11 -43.37 19.72
CA MET A 889 -16.71 -42.11 20.14
C MET A 889 -17.86 -41.69 19.21
N ALA A 890 -17.72 -41.88 17.90
CA ALA A 890 -18.78 -41.56 16.93
C ALA A 890 -20.03 -42.42 17.14
N GLU A 891 -19.89 -43.72 17.38
CA GLU A 891 -21.00 -44.61 17.73
C GLU A 891 -21.71 -44.15 19.01
N LYS A 892 -20.96 -43.84 20.07
CA LYS A 892 -21.51 -43.37 21.36
C LYS A 892 -22.18 -41.99 21.29
N MET A 893 -21.68 -41.09 20.46
CA MET A 893 -22.34 -39.80 20.17
C MET A 893 -23.64 -40.00 19.34
N LEU A 894 -23.63 -40.90 18.34
CA LEU A 894 -24.82 -41.20 17.54
C LEU A 894 -25.91 -41.93 18.35
N ALA A 895 -25.51 -42.79 19.29
CA ALA A 895 -26.40 -43.41 20.28
C ALA A 895 -26.98 -42.41 21.31
N ARG A 896 -26.49 -41.16 21.34
CA ARG A 896 -26.82 -40.10 22.31
C ARG A 896 -26.45 -40.43 23.75
N GLU A 897 -25.49 -41.33 23.94
CA GLU A 897 -24.90 -41.59 25.26
C GLU A 897 -24.03 -40.42 25.69
N ILE A 898 -23.17 -39.92 24.78
CA ILE A 898 -22.32 -38.73 24.98
C ILE A 898 -23.05 -37.48 24.45
N LYS A 899 -23.01 -36.38 25.21
CA LYS A 899 -23.53 -35.06 24.82
C LYS A 899 -22.44 -33.98 24.87
N GLU A 900 -22.74 -32.84 24.28
CA GLU A 900 -21.95 -31.60 24.44
C GLU A 900 -21.97 -31.19 25.92
N GLY A 901 -20.79 -30.98 26.52
CA GLY A 901 -20.60 -30.73 27.95
C GLY A 901 -20.30 -31.96 28.82
N ASP A 902 -20.34 -33.19 28.29
CA ASP A 902 -19.92 -34.39 29.05
C ASP A 902 -18.39 -34.52 29.14
N SER A 903 -17.91 -35.03 30.28
CA SER A 903 -16.56 -35.58 30.41
C SER A 903 -16.58 -37.09 30.13
N VAL A 904 -15.57 -37.57 29.40
CA VAL A 904 -15.51 -38.94 28.90
C VAL A 904 -14.12 -39.53 29.18
N ILE A 905 -14.09 -40.72 29.76
CA ILE A 905 -12.87 -41.50 30.03
C ILE A 905 -12.88 -42.73 29.12
N VAL A 906 -11.80 -42.94 28.37
CA VAL A 906 -11.64 -44.13 27.52
C VAL A 906 -10.55 -45.03 28.09
N ASP A 907 -10.92 -46.29 28.34
CA ASP A 907 -10.08 -47.35 28.90
C ASP A 907 -10.15 -48.63 28.04
N VAL A 908 -9.46 -49.68 28.48
CA VAL A 908 -9.45 -51.00 27.85
C VAL A 908 -9.74 -52.08 28.90
N ASP A 909 -10.77 -52.88 28.64
CA ASP A 909 -11.21 -54.00 29.47
C ASP A 909 -10.17 -55.15 29.50
N SER A 910 -10.34 -56.10 30.41
CA SER A 910 -9.47 -57.30 30.53
C SER A 910 -9.31 -58.08 29.22
N ASP A 911 -10.34 -58.04 28.36
CA ASP A 911 -10.39 -58.79 27.12
C ASP A 911 -9.79 -58.01 25.93
N GLY A 912 -9.25 -56.80 26.18
CA GLY A 912 -8.61 -55.97 25.16
C GLY A 912 -9.57 -55.17 24.28
N ASN A 913 -10.84 -55.07 24.67
CA ASN A 913 -11.87 -54.23 24.05
C ASN A 913 -11.84 -52.81 24.61
N VAL A 914 -12.24 -51.81 23.82
CA VAL A 914 -12.31 -50.42 24.26
C VAL A 914 -13.63 -50.15 24.97
N THR A 915 -13.57 -49.51 26.14
CA THR A 915 -14.74 -49.02 26.87
C THR A 915 -14.70 -47.51 27.03
N VAL A 916 -15.88 -46.90 26.93
CA VAL A 916 -16.08 -45.44 26.93
C VAL A 916 -17.04 -45.11 28.08
N LEU A 917 -16.53 -44.41 29.09
CA LEU A 917 -17.23 -44.13 30.35
C LEU A 917 -17.56 -42.62 30.43
N ASN A 918 -18.84 -42.28 30.61
CA ASN A 918 -19.23 -40.90 30.90
C ASN A 918 -19.03 -40.58 32.38
N GLY A 919 -18.50 -39.39 32.69
CA GLY A 919 -18.36 -38.86 34.04
C GLY A 919 -19.64 -38.28 34.67
N SER A 920 -20.77 -38.31 33.97
CA SER A 920 -22.01 -37.59 34.32
C SER A 920 -23.00 -38.37 35.22
N SER A 921 -22.52 -39.17 36.18
CA SER A 921 -23.33 -39.62 37.32
C SER A 921 -22.53 -39.79 38.62
N GLY A 922 -23.07 -39.26 39.72
CA GLY A 922 -22.43 -39.24 41.04
C GLY A 922 -22.83 -40.41 41.93
N SER A 923 -22.52 -41.65 41.55
CA SER A 923 -22.58 -42.82 42.44
C SER A 923 -21.81 -44.01 41.87
N PRO A 924 -20.88 -44.66 42.62
CA PRO A 924 -20.33 -45.93 42.19
C PRO A 924 -21.40 -47.02 42.30
N GLU A 925 -21.84 -47.59 41.17
CA GLU A 925 -22.60 -48.83 41.22
C GLU A 925 -21.71 -49.94 41.79
N SER A 926 -22.27 -50.71 42.73
CA SER A 926 -21.54 -51.75 43.45
C SER A 926 -21.14 -52.88 42.52
N LEU A 927 -19.86 -53.26 42.56
CA LEU A 927 -19.38 -54.53 41.99
C LEU A 927 -20.28 -55.69 42.45
N PRO A 928 -20.75 -56.58 41.56
CA PRO A 928 -21.45 -57.79 41.98
C PRO A 928 -20.48 -58.66 42.79
N GLU A 929 -20.93 -59.10 43.98
CA GLU A 929 -20.11 -59.93 44.87
C GLU A 929 -19.75 -61.26 44.22
N ALA A 930 -18.55 -61.76 44.51
CA ALA A 930 -18.09 -63.05 44.01
C ALA A 930 -18.94 -64.19 44.61
N ILE A 931 -19.57 -64.97 43.74
CA ILE A 931 -20.33 -66.17 44.14
C ILE A 931 -19.35 -67.21 44.72
N PRO A 932 -19.54 -67.68 45.97
CA PRO A 932 -18.66 -68.67 46.56
C PRO A 932 -19.10 -70.10 46.24
N ILE A 933 -18.26 -70.84 45.50
CA ILE A 933 -17.87 -72.27 45.67
C ILE A 933 -16.83 -72.63 44.60
#